data_AF-A0A930XGB2-F1
#
_entry.id   AF-A0A930XGB2-F1
#
_cell.length_a   1.000
_cell.length_b   1.000
_cell.length_c   1.000
_cell.angle_alpha   90.00
_cell.angle_beta   90.00
_cell.angle_gamma   90.00
#
_symmetry.space_group_name_H-M   'P 1'
#
loop_
_entity.id
_entity.type
_entity.pdbx_description
1 polymer ?
#
loop_
_entity_poly.entity_id
_entity_poly.type
_entity_poly.pdbx_seq_one_letter_code
_entity_poly.pdbx_strand_id
1 'polypeptide(L)'
;MRILLIEDDELLVHTLSKALTEQHYTVDVATDGQMGWDLAESFSYDLILLDVVLPKLNGIQLCQQLRRQGNQTPILLLTAQDTHTSLVTGLDAGADDYMAKPFDLQELLARIRALLRRSSTALPPLLQWRNLQLDPSTCEVTCNNQSLHLTPKEYGLLELFLRNRHRIFSCGALIDHLWSLEDPPTEETVRSHVKGLRQKLKAAGIADDPLETVYGIGYRLKPADPGKARVLDKGPDKPQPQRSAKPTDSAEQARLQAPQPGVEANQIWRQAKESLQRRAAVVEQATSLLLQEQLNEELRQQAEQEAHRLAGSLGMFGSEEGSRLAQDIEPLLAGGRSLNSNQRQRLSQLVRELRQTLQQMDRGLPDLLVAIRDERPWLLIVHGDRATAATLAAEAESRGLRAEIAASPTAARRRIAHHLPDAVLLDLPITSKQGQTLAPSALALLAEFSSYTPPVPVIVLTAQNRLIDRVQITRMGGQRILASPVAPVQAVDAVLQVLHHTRTEATRILAVDDDPQVLAALQTLLEPWGIKVTTLDDPLRFLDVLDLTSPDLLVLDVELPHVSGIELCQVVRNDPHWSGLPILVLTAHANAETMHRVFAAGADDYVSKPIVGPEFITRILNRLERSRLLRHLADIDALTGIANRRKSTQALTHWLQVEQPQPCCFAILDLDQLKSVNHRYGHAAGDHVLSRFGRLLRQTFPGEAVMGRWGGTEFVIGLTGLTQSEADQRLTELLDSLRQIEFAAAPEAFWVTCSIGAVLCPPAGADLQSVYRAADVALSQAKAAGGDRIIWGPVNLPVDTIPHLTPPANRRNPLTEDECSPS
;
A
#
# COMPACT_ATOMS: atom_id res chain seq x y z
N MET A 1 18.05 -12.34 7.10
CA MET A 1 16.71 -11.91 7.56
C MET A 1 16.32 -12.76 8.75
N ARG A 2 15.61 -12.18 9.72
CA ARG A 2 15.27 -12.79 11.01
C ARG A 2 13.75 -12.95 11.17
N ILE A 3 13.32 -14.16 11.50
CA ILE A 3 11.92 -14.57 11.60
C ILE A 3 11.62 -14.95 13.04
N LEU A 4 10.53 -14.43 13.59
CA LEU A 4 9.97 -14.92 14.85
C LEU A 4 8.93 -16.00 14.54
N LEU A 5 9.16 -17.23 15.00
CA LEU A 5 8.22 -18.34 14.91
C LEU A 5 7.49 -18.51 16.24
N ILE A 6 6.17 -18.28 16.27
CA ILE A 6 5.32 -18.40 17.45
C ILE A 6 4.36 -19.58 17.25
N GLU A 7 4.66 -20.70 17.87
CA GLU A 7 3.98 -21.99 17.66
C GLU A 7 4.15 -22.86 18.92
N ASP A 8 3.08 -23.47 19.41
CA ASP A 8 3.10 -24.31 20.62
C ASP A 8 3.30 -25.80 20.32
N ASP A 9 3.09 -26.25 19.08
CA ASP A 9 3.41 -27.62 18.64
C ASP A 9 4.93 -27.80 18.44
N GLU A 10 5.58 -28.52 19.36
CA GLU A 10 7.02 -28.81 19.34
C GLU A 10 7.49 -29.48 18.04
N LEU A 11 6.69 -30.36 17.44
CA LEU A 11 7.04 -31.06 16.19
C LEU A 11 7.05 -30.08 15.02
N LEU A 12 6.04 -29.21 14.97
CA LEU A 12 5.93 -28.19 13.93
C LEU A 12 7.02 -27.13 14.08
N VAL A 13 7.31 -26.68 15.31
CA VAL A 13 8.44 -25.81 15.64
C VAL A 13 9.74 -26.40 15.10
N HIS A 14 10.04 -27.68 15.39
CA HIS A 14 11.27 -28.32 14.93
C HIS A 14 11.35 -28.38 13.40
N THR A 15 10.25 -28.77 12.75
CA THR A 15 10.17 -28.93 11.29
C THR A 15 10.34 -27.59 10.58
N LEU A 16 9.62 -26.56 11.03
CA LEU A 16 9.68 -25.21 10.46
C LEU A 16 11.03 -24.55 10.71
N SER A 17 11.56 -24.63 11.93
CA SER A 17 12.85 -24.04 12.27
C SER A 17 13.97 -24.63 11.41
N LYS A 18 13.95 -25.96 11.19
CA LYS A 18 14.92 -26.63 10.30
C LYS A 18 14.78 -26.13 8.86
N ALA A 19 13.57 -26.15 8.30
CA ALA A 19 13.33 -25.74 6.92
C ALA A 19 13.70 -24.27 6.65
N LEU A 20 13.36 -23.37 7.57
CA LEU A 20 13.69 -21.95 7.47
C LEU A 20 15.21 -21.71 7.59
N THR A 21 15.88 -22.46 8.48
CA THR A 21 17.34 -22.38 8.63
C THR A 21 18.08 -22.92 7.40
N GLU A 22 17.56 -23.97 6.76
CA GLU A 22 18.06 -24.49 5.47
C GLU A 22 17.94 -23.43 4.36
N GLN A 23 16.93 -22.57 4.42
CA GLN A 23 16.77 -21.39 3.55
C GLN A 23 17.53 -20.14 4.05
N HIS A 24 18.50 -20.32 4.96
CA HIS A 24 19.38 -19.29 5.49
C HIS A 24 18.67 -18.17 6.28
N TYR A 25 17.44 -18.39 6.75
CA TYR A 25 16.81 -17.50 7.72
C TYR A 25 17.36 -17.71 9.12
N THR A 26 17.41 -16.63 9.90
CA THR A 26 17.59 -16.71 11.35
C THR A 26 16.23 -16.87 12.00
N VAL A 27 16.04 -17.86 12.85
CA VAL A 27 14.74 -18.16 13.48
C VAL A 27 14.89 -18.05 15.00
N ASP A 28 14.05 -17.22 15.62
CA ASP A 28 13.82 -17.27 17.06
C ASP A 28 12.43 -17.87 17.30
N VAL A 29 12.30 -18.65 18.37
CA VAL A 29 11.09 -19.42 18.67
C VAL A 29 10.42 -18.91 19.94
N ALA A 30 9.10 -18.76 19.89
CA ALA A 30 8.24 -18.61 21.05
C ALA A 30 7.20 -19.73 21.08
N THR A 31 7.02 -20.36 22.24
CA THR A 31 6.09 -21.49 22.41
C THR A 31 4.70 -21.06 22.89
N ASP A 32 4.48 -19.76 23.11
CA ASP A 32 3.19 -19.20 23.48
C ASP A 32 3.07 -17.73 23.08
N GLY A 33 1.85 -17.20 23.04
CA GLY A 33 1.61 -15.85 22.54
C GLY A 33 2.17 -14.74 23.45
N GLN A 34 2.34 -14.98 24.76
CA GLN A 34 2.94 -13.99 25.66
C GLN A 34 4.45 -13.90 25.44
N MET A 35 5.12 -15.04 25.31
CA MET A 35 6.54 -15.08 24.94
C MET A 35 6.76 -14.44 23.55
N GLY A 36 5.86 -14.70 22.60
CA GLY A 36 5.86 -14.07 21.29
C GLY A 36 5.73 -12.55 21.35
N TRP A 37 4.86 -12.04 22.23
CA TRP A 37 4.74 -10.61 22.52
C TRP A 37 6.04 -10.02 23.07
N ASP A 38 6.58 -10.62 24.13
CA ASP A 38 7.77 -10.11 24.83
C ASP A 38 8.98 -10.04 23.89
N LEU A 39 9.13 -11.05 23.01
CA LEU A 39 10.17 -11.07 21.98
C LEU A 39 9.94 -9.99 20.91
N ALA A 40 8.71 -9.82 20.41
CA ALA A 40 8.39 -8.84 19.39
C ALA A 40 8.49 -7.38 19.88
N GLU A 41 8.35 -7.13 21.18
CA GLU A 41 8.57 -5.82 21.80
C GLU A 41 10.06 -5.53 22.02
N SER A 42 10.85 -6.57 22.32
CA SER A 42 12.27 -6.44 22.64
C SER A 42 13.18 -6.40 21.41
N PHE A 43 12.78 -7.02 20.30
CA PHE A 43 13.62 -7.20 19.11
C PHE A 43 12.89 -6.82 17.82
N SER A 44 13.66 -6.44 16.81
CA SER A 44 13.13 -6.17 15.46
C SER A 44 13.19 -7.44 14.61
N TYR A 45 12.05 -7.84 14.06
CA TYR A 45 11.93 -8.98 13.16
C TYR A 45 11.55 -8.53 11.74
N ASP A 46 12.02 -9.28 10.75
CA ASP A 46 11.69 -9.06 9.34
C ASP A 46 10.35 -9.72 8.97
N LEU A 47 9.92 -10.76 9.71
CA LEU A 47 8.64 -11.47 9.59
C LEU A 47 8.28 -12.16 10.91
N ILE A 48 6.99 -12.26 11.22
CA ILE A 48 6.45 -13.09 12.30
C ILE A 48 5.59 -14.20 11.67
N LEU A 49 5.93 -15.46 11.95
CA LEU A 49 5.07 -16.63 11.71
C LEU A 49 4.30 -16.91 13.00
N LEU A 50 2.98 -16.88 12.94
CA LEU A 50 2.14 -16.85 14.13
C LEU A 50 1.01 -17.88 14.04
N ASP A 51 1.01 -18.89 14.90
CA ASP A 51 -0.17 -19.73 15.07
C ASP A 51 -1.33 -18.91 15.65
N VAL A 52 -2.53 -19.13 15.10
CA VAL A 52 -3.78 -18.61 15.62
C VAL A 52 -4.11 -19.21 16.98
N VAL A 53 -3.92 -20.53 17.15
CA VAL A 53 -4.27 -21.23 18.39
C VAL A 53 -3.03 -21.31 19.26
N LEU A 54 -2.89 -20.38 20.22
CA LEU A 54 -1.77 -20.33 21.14
C LEU A 54 -2.23 -20.28 22.60
N PRO A 55 -1.46 -20.88 23.53
CA PRO A 55 -1.69 -20.71 24.95
C PRO A 55 -1.35 -19.28 25.42
N LYS A 56 -1.94 -18.90 26.56
CA LYS A 56 -1.83 -17.59 27.23
C LYS A 56 -2.42 -16.40 26.46
N LEU A 57 -1.95 -16.14 25.25
CA LEU A 57 -2.41 -15.07 24.37
C LEU A 57 -2.68 -15.65 22.98
N ASN A 58 -3.91 -15.53 22.50
CA ASN A 58 -4.31 -16.05 21.19
C ASN A 58 -3.61 -15.28 20.04
N GLY A 59 -3.26 -15.96 18.95
CA GLY A 59 -2.53 -15.35 17.83
C GLY A 59 -3.24 -14.19 17.15
N ILE A 60 -4.58 -14.23 17.01
CA ILE A 60 -5.34 -13.10 16.46
C ILE A 60 -5.27 -11.90 17.41
N GLN A 61 -5.39 -12.14 18.72
CA GLN A 61 -5.29 -11.09 19.73
C GLN A 61 -3.88 -10.48 19.77
N LEU A 62 -2.84 -11.33 19.67
CA LEU A 62 -1.46 -10.89 19.57
C LEU A 62 -1.23 -10.03 18.32
N CYS A 63 -1.74 -10.45 17.16
CA CYS A 63 -1.69 -9.67 15.93
C CYS A 63 -2.31 -8.28 16.12
N GLN A 64 -3.55 -8.20 16.65
CA GLN A 64 -4.21 -6.94 16.94
C GLN A 64 -3.39 -6.06 17.90
N GLN A 65 -2.79 -6.66 18.93
CA GLN A 65 -2.00 -5.94 19.92
C GLN A 65 -0.73 -5.34 19.30
N LEU A 66 -0.02 -6.13 18.47
CA LEU A 66 1.17 -5.67 17.74
C LEU A 66 0.80 -4.51 16.81
N ARG A 67 -0.31 -4.61 16.09
CA ARG A 67 -0.79 -3.53 15.20
C ARG A 67 -1.19 -2.27 15.96
N ARG A 68 -1.85 -2.39 17.12
CA ARG A 68 -2.19 -1.24 17.98
C ARG A 68 -0.96 -0.50 18.52
N GLN A 69 0.17 -1.18 18.70
CA GLN A 69 1.45 -0.54 19.04
C GLN A 69 2.18 0.07 17.83
N GLY A 70 1.61 -0.05 16.63
CA GLY A 70 2.21 0.44 15.40
C GLY A 70 3.30 -0.49 14.84
N ASN A 71 3.42 -1.73 15.32
CA ASN A 71 4.35 -2.70 14.75
C ASN A 71 3.91 -3.08 13.32
N GLN A 72 4.78 -2.81 12.35
CA GLN A 72 4.53 -3.04 10.92
C GLN A 72 5.21 -4.29 10.36
N THR A 73 5.90 -5.06 11.20
CA THR A 73 6.52 -6.32 10.78
C THR A 73 5.46 -7.20 10.12
N PRO A 74 5.74 -7.77 8.93
CA PRO A 74 4.84 -8.70 8.27
C PRO A 74 4.42 -9.83 9.22
N ILE A 75 3.13 -10.18 9.26
CA ILE A 75 2.61 -11.31 10.07
C ILE A 75 1.93 -12.31 9.13
N LEU A 76 2.41 -13.56 9.09
CA LEU A 76 1.75 -14.68 8.43
C LEU A 76 1.09 -15.57 9.49
N LEU A 77 -0.24 -15.66 9.46
CA LEU A 77 -0.99 -16.52 10.36
C LEU A 77 -0.97 -17.98 9.89
N LEU A 78 -0.69 -18.90 10.79
CA LEU A 78 -0.87 -20.34 10.57
C LEU A 78 -2.16 -20.76 11.29
N THR A 79 -3.10 -21.39 10.59
CA THR A 79 -4.43 -21.71 11.16
C THR A 79 -4.84 -23.15 10.85
N ALA A 80 -5.39 -23.86 11.84
CA ALA A 80 -6.02 -25.17 11.63
C ALA A 80 -7.50 -25.07 11.17
N GLN A 81 -8.09 -23.87 11.17
CA GLN A 81 -9.45 -23.62 10.71
C GLN A 81 -9.43 -23.05 9.30
N ASP A 82 -10.06 -23.77 8.37
CA ASP A 82 -10.24 -23.46 6.95
C ASP A 82 -11.55 -22.71 6.65
N THR A 83 -12.34 -22.36 7.67
CA THR A 83 -13.58 -21.61 7.45
C THR A 83 -13.27 -20.15 7.11
N HIS A 84 -13.83 -19.65 6.00
CA HIS A 84 -13.63 -18.28 5.51
C HIS A 84 -13.84 -17.20 6.60
N THR A 85 -14.69 -17.45 7.60
CA THR A 85 -14.92 -16.55 8.74
C THR A 85 -13.68 -16.34 9.62
N SER A 86 -12.91 -17.39 9.93
CA SER A 86 -11.70 -17.28 10.75
C SER A 86 -10.56 -16.61 9.98
N LEU A 87 -10.52 -16.80 8.66
CA LEU A 87 -9.56 -16.19 7.74
C LEU A 87 -9.76 -14.68 7.63
N VAL A 88 -11.01 -14.25 7.39
CA VAL A 88 -11.39 -12.83 7.38
C VAL A 88 -11.06 -12.18 8.73
N THR A 89 -11.39 -12.84 9.85
CA THR A 89 -11.09 -12.32 11.20
C THR A 89 -9.58 -12.12 11.44
N GLY A 90 -8.73 -13.04 10.96
CA GLY A 90 -7.28 -12.93 11.07
C GLY A 90 -6.70 -11.80 10.23
N LEU A 91 -7.21 -11.61 9.00
CA LEU A 91 -6.80 -10.51 8.13
C LEU A 91 -7.31 -9.15 8.63
N ASP A 92 -8.53 -9.07 9.15
CA ASP A 92 -9.11 -7.86 9.78
C ASP A 92 -8.37 -7.48 11.06
N ALA A 93 -7.75 -8.44 11.74
CA ALA A 93 -6.84 -8.20 12.86
C ALA A 93 -5.50 -7.57 12.44
N GLY A 94 -5.27 -7.39 11.12
CA GLY A 94 -4.09 -6.78 10.54
C GLY A 94 -2.98 -7.76 10.17
N ALA A 95 -3.29 -9.06 10.06
CA ALA A 95 -2.34 -10.02 9.49
C ALA A 95 -2.13 -9.74 7.99
N ASP A 96 -0.92 -10.02 7.52
CA ASP A 96 -0.55 -9.74 6.13
C ASP A 96 -0.92 -10.86 5.17
N ASP A 97 -0.97 -12.08 5.69
CA ASP A 97 -1.38 -13.27 4.96
C ASP A 97 -1.73 -14.36 5.97
N TYR A 98 -2.29 -15.47 5.50
CA TYR A 98 -2.52 -16.66 6.30
C TYR A 98 -2.23 -17.93 5.50
N MET A 99 -2.11 -19.05 6.19
CA MET A 99 -1.99 -20.37 5.58
C MET A 99 -2.66 -21.44 6.46
N ALA A 100 -3.47 -22.30 5.84
CA ALA A 100 -4.20 -23.35 6.53
C ALA A 100 -3.31 -24.58 6.79
N LYS A 101 -3.40 -25.18 7.99
CA LYS A 101 -2.74 -26.42 8.39
C LYS A 101 -3.64 -27.62 7.98
N PRO A 102 -3.09 -28.71 7.41
CA PRO A 102 -1.70 -28.89 7.00
C PRO A 102 -1.38 -28.13 5.71
N PHE A 103 -0.16 -27.59 5.62
CA PHE A 103 0.29 -26.79 4.47
C PHE A 103 1.49 -27.41 3.77
N ASP A 104 1.69 -27.03 2.51
CA ASP A 104 2.89 -27.36 1.75
C ASP A 104 4.06 -26.44 2.15
N LEU A 105 5.22 -27.04 2.42
CA LEU A 105 6.39 -26.30 2.87
C LEU A 105 6.96 -25.37 1.79
N GLN A 106 6.88 -25.75 0.51
CA GLN A 106 7.34 -24.91 -0.59
C GLN A 106 6.43 -23.69 -0.75
N GLU A 107 5.11 -23.86 -0.58
CA GLU A 107 4.16 -22.75 -0.57
C GLU A 107 4.43 -21.80 0.59
N LEU A 108 4.63 -22.31 1.82
CA LEU A 108 4.99 -21.50 2.98
C LEU A 108 6.21 -20.62 2.68
N LEU A 109 7.29 -21.23 2.18
CA LEU A 109 8.51 -20.52 1.85
C LEU A 109 8.29 -19.48 0.75
N ALA A 110 7.42 -19.75 -0.22
CA ALA A 110 7.06 -18.79 -1.26
C ALA A 110 6.31 -17.57 -0.70
N ARG A 111 5.34 -17.78 0.20
CA ARG A 111 4.61 -16.71 0.90
C ARG A 111 5.55 -15.87 1.78
N ILE A 112 6.46 -16.51 2.50
CA ILE A 112 7.50 -15.84 3.29
C ILE A 112 8.33 -14.92 2.41
N ARG A 113 8.84 -15.43 1.27
CA ARG A 113 9.62 -14.62 0.32
C ARG A 113 8.80 -13.44 -0.21
N ALA A 114 7.54 -13.65 -0.57
CA ALA A 114 6.64 -12.60 -1.03
C ALA A 114 6.47 -11.51 0.03
N LEU A 115 6.20 -11.89 1.28
CA LEU A 115 6.07 -10.97 2.42
C LEU A 115 7.34 -10.15 2.68
N LEU A 116 8.51 -10.79 2.64
CA LEU A 116 9.79 -10.13 2.88
C LEU A 116 10.20 -9.17 1.75
N ARG A 117 9.74 -9.38 0.51
CA ARG A 117 9.93 -8.40 -0.58
C ARG A 117 9.18 -7.10 -0.32
N ARG A 118 7.97 -7.17 0.26
CA ARG A 118 7.09 -6.01 0.46
C ARG A 118 7.72 -4.94 1.36
N SER A 119 8.54 -5.33 2.34
CA SER A 119 9.13 -4.42 3.34
C SER A 119 10.33 -3.60 2.82
N SER A 120 10.93 -3.97 1.69
CA SER A 120 12.05 -3.25 1.09
C SER A 120 11.61 -2.64 -0.24
N THR A 121 11.88 -1.36 -0.44
CA THR A 121 11.40 -0.58 -1.60
C THR A 121 11.76 -1.29 -2.91
N ALA A 122 10.73 -1.77 -3.64
CA ALA A 122 10.76 -2.31 -5.00
C ALA A 122 12.11 -2.91 -5.44
N LEU A 123 12.45 -4.09 -4.92
CA LEU A 123 13.59 -4.85 -5.44
C LEU A 123 13.09 -5.91 -6.43
N PRO A 124 13.74 -6.06 -7.60
CA PRO A 124 13.45 -7.14 -8.52
C PRO A 124 13.62 -8.50 -7.82
N PRO A 125 12.87 -9.54 -8.25
CA PRO A 125 12.94 -10.88 -7.66
C PRO A 125 14.36 -11.43 -7.65
N LEU A 126 15.18 -11.01 -8.61
CA LEU A 126 16.62 -11.27 -8.65
C LEU A 126 17.39 -10.01 -8.22
N LEU A 127 18.16 -10.11 -7.14
CA LEU A 127 18.91 -9.02 -6.55
C LEU A 127 20.21 -8.79 -7.33
N GLN A 128 20.37 -7.60 -7.93
CA GLN A 128 21.53 -7.31 -8.78
C GLN A 128 22.40 -6.18 -8.24
N TRP A 129 23.72 -6.32 -8.42
CA TRP A 129 24.70 -5.25 -8.32
C TRP A 129 25.78 -5.44 -9.39
N ARG A 130 25.78 -4.58 -10.41
CA ARG A 130 26.66 -4.70 -11.60
C ARG A 130 26.53 -6.09 -12.25
N ASN A 131 27.57 -6.90 -12.16
CA ASN A 131 27.67 -8.25 -12.72
C ASN A 131 27.35 -9.36 -11.69
N LEU A 132 26.99 -8.99 -10.46
CA LEU A 132 26.57 -9.89 -9.39
C LEU A 132 25.05 -10.02 -9.38
N GLN A 133 24.57 -11.26 -9.33
CA GLN A 133 23.15 -11.63 -9.25
C GLN A 133 22.96 -12.58 -8.08
N LEU A 134 21.93 -12.36 -7.28
CA LEU A 134 21.52 -13.25 -6.20
C LEU A 134 20.02 -13.53 -6.38
N ASP A 135 19.67 -14.80 -6.46
CA ASP A 135 18.29 -15.26 -6.53
C ASP A 135 17.84 -15.77 -5.15
N PRO A 136 16.99 -15.03 -4.41
CA PRO A 136 16.51 -15.45 -3.11
C PRO A 136 15.55 -16.65 -3.15
N SER A 137 15.04 -17.04 -4.32
CA SER A 137 14.16 -18.20 -4.46
C SER A 137 14.94 -19.52 -4.49
N THR A 138 16.12 -19.52 -5.11
CA THR A 138 17.01 -20.68 -5.23
C THR A 138 18.21 -20.62 -4.27
N CYS A 139 18.42 -19.49 -3.58
CA CYS A 139 19.63 -19.17 -2.83
C CYS A 139 20.92 -19.22 -3.68
N GLU A 140 20.80 -19.07 -5.00
CA GLU A 140 21.94 -19.06 -5.91
C GLU A 140 22.54 -17.66 -6.06
N VAL A 141 23.87 -17.60 -6.08
CA VAL A 141 24.61 -16.37 -6.34
C VAL A 141 25.47 -16.59 -7.58
N THR A 142 25.37 -15.71 -8.57
CA THR A 142 26.19 -15.75 -9.77
C THR A 142 26.91 -14.42 -9.99
N CYS A 143 28.14 -14.48 -10.52
CA CYS A 143 28.93 -13.33 -10.92
C CYS A 143 29.44 -13.56 -12.34
N ASN A 144 29.16 -12.64 -13.28
CA ASN A 144 29.45 -12.85 -14.71
C ASN A 144 28.86 -14.17 -15.26
N ASN A 145 27.65 -14.55 -14.82
CA ASN A 145 27.00 -15.83 -15.13
C ASN A 145 27.77 -17.09 -14.66
N GLN A 146 28.73 -16.96 -13.74
CA GLN A 146 29.39 -18.09 -13.08
C GLN A 146 28.89 -18.22 -11.63
N SER A 147 28.59 -19.44 -11.20
CA SER A 147 28.11 -19.71 -9.84
C SER A 147 29.17 -19.40 -8.79
N LEU A 148 28.76 -18.72 -7.71
CA LEU A 148 29.60 -18.30 -6.59
C LEU A 148 29.13 -18.96 -5.30
N HIS A 149 29.96 -19.85 -4.75
CA HIS A 149 29.65 -20.53 -3.49
C HIS A 149 29.97 -19.67 -2.25
N LEU A 150 28.93 -19.24 -1.55
CA LEU A 150 29.01 -18.52 -0.28
C LEU A 150 28.63 -19.44 0.89
N THR A 151 29.20 -19.20 2.07
CA THR A 151 28.71 -19.80 3.31
C THR A 151 27.40 -19.14 3.73
N PRO A 152 26.56 -19.77 4.60
CA PRO A 152 25.26 -19.21 5.00
C PRO A 152 25.34 -17.77 5.54
N LYS A 153 26.36 -17.45 6.36
CA LYS A 153 26.54 -16.10 6.89
C LYS A 153 27.05 -15.10 5.85
N GLU A 154 27.89 -15.55 4.91
CA GLU A 154 28.32 -14.71 3.78
C GLU A 154 27.16 -14.43 2.82
N TYR A 155 26.31 -15.42 2.55
CA TYR A 155 25.07 -15.26 1.79
C TYR A 155 24.13 -14.27 2.47
N GLY A 156 23.85 -14.46 3.76
CA GLY A 156 22.98 -13.57 4.53
C GLY A 156 23.49 -12.12 4.58
N LEU A 157 24.81 -11.92 4.70
CA LEU A 157 25.43 -10.61 4.57
C LEU A 157 25.20 -10.01 3.18
N LEU A 158 25.47 -10.76 2.12
CA LEU A 158 25.31 -10.29 0.75
C LEU A 158 23.85 -9.93 0.45
N GLU A 159 22.91 -10.81 0.81
CA GLU A 159 21.49 -10.58 0.66
C GLU A 159 21.04 -9.32 1.41
N LEU A 160 21.46 -9.16 2.68
CA LEU A 160 21.14 -7.98 3.49
C LEU A 160 21.62 -6.69 2.83
N PHE A 161 22.84 -6.66 2.30
CA PHE A 161 23.40 -5.49 1.61
C PHE A 161 22.72 -5.22 0.26
N LEU A 162 22.45 -6.25 -0.54
CA LEU A 162 21.74 -6.11 -1.82
C LEU A 162 20.29 -5.65 -1.64
N ARG A 163 19.65 -6.05 -0.53
CA ARG A 163 18.32 -5.59 -0.14
C ARG A 163 18.29 -4.16 0.41
N ASN A 164 19.44 -3.62 0.82
CA ASN A 164 19.56 -2.32 1.48
C ASN A 164 20.70 -1.49 0.86
N ARG A 165 20.62 -1.25 -0.45
CA ARG A 165 21.73 -0.74 -1.31
C ARG A 165 22.37 0.59 -0.88
N HIS A 166 21.76 1.32 0.08
CA HIS A 166 22.24 2.61 0.57
C HIS A 166 22.36 2.70 2.10
N ARG A 167 22.00 1.65 2.85
CA ARG A 167 22.01 1.65 4.32
C ARG A 167 23.37 1.24 4.87
N ILE A 168 23.79 1.88 5.96
CA ILE A 168 24.97 1.48 6.74
C ILE A 168 24.50 0.57 7.88
N PHE A 169 25.14 -0.58 8.05
CA PHE A 169 24.91 -1.51 9.15
C PHE A 169 26.11 -1.55 10.10
N SER A 170 25.89 -1.27 11.38
CA SER A 170 26.89 -1.49 12.44
C SER A 170 27.09 -2.98 12.70
N CYS A 171 28.18 -3.37 13.39
CA CYS A 171 28.37 -4.77 13.79
C CYS A 171 27.20 -5.28 14.63
N GLY A 172 26.73 -4.50 15.61
CA GLY A 172 25.54 -4.83 16.40
C GLY A 172 24.29 -5.04 15.53
N ALA A 173 24.02 -4.13 14.59
CA ALA A 173 22.88 -4.30 13.68
C ALA A 173 23.00 -5.54 12.77
N LEU A 174 24.21 -5.89 12.34
CA LEU A 174 24.45 -7.12 11.59
C LEU A 174 24.20 -8.35 12.46
N ILE A 175 24.62 -8.32 13.73
CA ILE A 175 24.34 -9.38 14.73
C ILE A 175 22.83 -9.56 14.87
N ASP A 176 22.13 -8.46 15.12
CA ASP A 176 20.68 -8.45 15.33
C ASP A 176 19.90 -8.99 14.12
N HIS A 177 20.40 -8.82 12.89
CA HIS A 177 19.71 -9.27 11.67
C HIS A 177 20.09 -10.67 11.18
N LEU A 178 21.25 -11.21 11.55
CA LEU A 178 21.83 -12.41 10.94
C LEU A 178 22.20 -13.52 11.92
N TRP A 179 22.08 -13.32 13.24
CA TRP A 179 22.36 -14.34 14.26
C TRP A 179 21.20 -14.47 15.25
N SER A 180 20.97 -15.69 15.75
CA SER A 180 19.89 -16.01 16.69
C SER A 180 20.26 -15.60 18.12
N LEU A 181 19.26 -15.49 19.01
CA LEU A 181 19.48 -15.10 20.41
C LEU A 181 20.29 -16.10 21.21
N GLU A 182 20.18 -17.39 20.86
CA GLU A 182 20.82 -18.46 21.62
C GLU A 182 22.34 -18.53 21.40
N ASP A 183 22.84 -17.98 20.29
CA ASP A 183 24.28 -18.02 19.94
C ASP A 183 24.73 -16.74 19.22
N PRO A 184 24.78 -15.58 19.92
CA PRO A 184 25.25 -14.33 19.34
C PRO A 184 26.78 -14.35 19.17
N PRO A 185 27.31 -13.96 18.00
CA PRO A 185 28.74 -13.95 17.74
C PRO A 185 29.40 -12.72 18.39
N THR A 186 30.72 -12.75 18.50
CA THR A 186 31.49 -11.53 18.78
C THR A 186 31.57 -10.64 17.54
N GLU A 187 31.77 -9.33 17.73
CA GLU A 187 31.98 -8.41 16.59
C GLU A 187 33.17 -8.82 15.70
N GLU A 188 34.19 -9.44 16.27
CA GLU A 188 35.36 -9.91 15.53
C GLU A 188 35.01 -11.05 14.57
N THR A 189 34.10 -11.95 14.97
CA THR A 189 33.54 -12.98 14.10
C THR A 189 32.76 -12.38 12.94
N VAL A 190 31.96 -11.33 13.17
CA VAL A 190 31.26 -10.59 12.10
C VAL A 190 32.26 -9.99 11.10
N ARG A 191 33.35 -9.36 11.60
CA ARG A 191 34.42 -8.81 10.76
C ARG A 191 35.09 -9.89 9.90
N SER A 192 35.27 -11.09 10.45
CA SER A 192 35.83 -12.23 9.72
C SER A 192 34.93 -12.68 8.57
N HIS A 193 33.61 -12.79 8.78
CA HIS A 193 32.65 -13.12 7.71
C HIS A 193 32.58 -12.07 6.61
N VAL A 194 32.60 -10.77 6.97
CA VAL A 194 32.65 -9.68 5.96
C VAL A 194 33.95 -9.76 5.14
N LYS A 195 35.09 -10.07 5.79
CA LYS A 195 36.37 -10.27 5.11
C LYS A 195 36.34 -11.46 4.16
N GLY A 196 35.75 -12.59 4.57
CA GLY A 196 35.55 -13.78 3.74
C GLY A 196 34.71 -13.48 2.49
N LEU A 197 33.57 -12.80 2.67
CA LEU A 197 32.70 -12.37 1.58
C LEU A 197 33.46 -11.49 0.57
N ARG A 198 34.22 -10.48 1.02
CA ARG A 198 35.05 -9.63 0.13
C ARG A 198 36.06 -10.42 -0.68
N GLN A 199 36.74 -11.39 -0.06
CA GLN A 199 37.73 -12.22 -0.74
C GLN A 199 37.09 -13.07 -1.85
N LYS A 200 35.93 -13.67 -1.58
CA LYS A 200 35.19 -14.46 -2.57
C LYS A 200 34.65 -13.62 -3.72
N LEU A 201 34.10 -12.44 -3.44
CA LEU A 201 33.63 -11.50 -4.46
C LEU A 201 34.77 -11.01 -5.35
N LYS A 202 35.94 -10.72 -4.78
CA LYS A 202 37.14 -10.35 -5.54
C LYS A 202 37.64 -11.50 -6.42
N ALA A 203 37.66 -12.72 -5.90
CA ALA A 203 38.05 -13.91 -6.66
C ALA A 203 37.10 -14.20 -7.83
N ALA A 204 35.81 -13.86 -7.70
CA ALA A 204 34.79 -14.00 -8.73
C ALA A 204 34.86 -12.93 -9.85
N GLY A 205 35.88 -12.06 -9.83
CA GLY A 205 36.11 -11.06 -10.89
C GLY A 205 35.47 -9.69 -10.65
N ILE A 206 35.03 -9.39 -9.43
CA ILE A 206 34.59 -8.03 -9.06
C ILE A 206 35.83 -7.18 -8.74
N ALA A 207 36.19 -6.28 -9.66
CA ALA A 207 37.41 -5.46 -9.56
C ALA A 207 37.36 -4.38 -8.46
N ASP A 208 36.17 -3.81 -8.19
CA ASP A 208 35.96 -2.84 -7.12
C ASP A 208 35.37 -3.52 -5.88
N ASP A 209 35.95 -3.32 -4.69
CA ASP A 209 35.37 -3.84 -3.44
C ASP A 209 33.92 -3.32 -3.27
N PRO A 210 32.89 -4.18 -3.36
CA PRO A 210 31.49 -3.77 -3.34
C PRO A 210 31.06 -3.30 -1.95
N LEU A 211 31.75 -3.75 -0.90
CA LEU A 211 31.41 -3.44 0.49
C LEU A 211 32.37 -2.36 0.99
N GLU A 212 31.85 -1.18 1.30
CA GLU A 212 32.62 -0.09 1.90
C GLU A 212 32.60 -0.21 3.43
N THR A 213 33.78 -0.13 4.06
CA THR A 213 33.88 0.05 5.51
C THR A 213 33.78 1.54 5.82
N VAL A 214 32.73 1.94 6.52
CA VAL A 214 32.56 3.30 7.07
C VAL A 214 33.16 3.29 8.48
N TYR A 215 34.37 3.83 8.61
CA TYR A 215 35.17 3.74 9.83
C TYR A 215 34.40 4.26 11.05
N GLY A 216 34.34 3.45 12.12
CA GLY A 216 33.61 3.78 13.36
C GLY A 216 32.09 3.63 13.31
N ILE A 217 31.49 3.31 12.15
CA ILE A 217 30.02 3.24 11.99
C ILE A 217 29.57 1.85 11.52
N GLY A 218 30.25 1.23 10.56
CA GLY A 218 29.86 -0.09 10.05
C GLY A 218 30.19 -0.32 8.58
N TYR A 219 29.30 -1.04 7.88
CA TYR A 219 29.48 -1.48 6.49
C TYR A 219 28.30 -1.05 5.61
N ARG A 220 28.54 -0.73 4.34
CA ARG A 220 27.49 -0.51 3.33
C ARG A 220 27.88 -1.04 1.95
N LEU A 221 26.89 -1.25 1.09
CA LEU A 221 27.12 -1.49 -0.34
C LEU A 221 27.47 -0.17 -1.06
N LYS A 222 28.48 -0.18 -1.94
CA LYS A 222 28.82 1.00 -2.75
C LYS A 222 27.73 1.30 -3.80
N PRO A 223 27.36 2.57 -4.01
CA PRO A 223 26.46 2.95 -5.10
C PRO A 223 27.09 2.59 -6.46
N ALA A 224 26.30 2.00 -7.36
CA ALA A 224 26.75 1.73 -8.72
C ALA A 224 26.74 3.03 -9.52
N ASP A 225 27.90 3.46 -10.05
CA ASP A 225 27.97 4.59 -10.98
C ASP A 225 27.13 4.31 -12.25
N PRO A 226 26.21 5.19 -12.66
CA PRO A 226 25.40 5.01 -13.86
C PRO A 226 26.16 5.16 -15.19
N GLY A 227 27.48 5.36 -15.18
CA GLY A 227 28.26 5.65 -16.37
C GLY A 227 29.33 4.61 -16.66
N LYS A 228 28.97 3.47 -17.27
CA LYS A 228 29.84 2.58 -18.10
C LYS A 228 29.09 1.30 -18.53
N ALA A 229 27.88 1.42 -19.07
CA ALA A 229 27.34 0.35 -19.91
C ALA A 229 28.06 0.40 -21.26
N ARG A 230 28.92 -0.59 -21.51
CA ARG A 230 29.64 -0.76 -22.79
C ARG A 230 28.64 -0.96 -23.92
N VAL A 231 28.71 -0.08 -24.92
CA VAL A 231 28.09 -0.20 -26.22
C VAL A 231 28.51 -1.53 -26.87
N LEU A 232 27.55 -2.38 -27.18
CA LEU A 232 27.70 -3.51 -28.10
C LEU A 232 26.63 -3.40 -29.19
N ASP A 233 27.14 -3.16 -30.39
CA ASP A 233 26.63 -3.29 -31.75
C ASP A 233 25.18 -3.00 -32.14
N LYS A 234 25.08 -2.07 -33.11
CA LYS A 234 23.92 -1.77 -33.93
C LYS A 234 23.86 -2.72 -35.13
N GLY A 235 22.69 -3.30 -35.39
CA GLY A 235 22.27 -3.85 -36.69
C GLY A 235 20.95 -3.21 -37.13
N PRO A 236 20.71 -2.96 -38.43
CA PRO A 236 19.70 -2.00 -38.89
C PRO A 236 18.33 -2.65 -39.26
N ASP A 237 17.40 -1.74 -39.59
CA ASP A 237 16.09 -1.92 -40.23
C ASP A 237 14.86 -2.20 -39.35
N LYS A 238 14.15 -1.10 -39.02
CA LYS A 238 12.68 -1.06 -39.04
C LYS A 238 12.21 0.11 -39.92
N PRO A 239 11.20 -0.09 -40.80
CA PRO A 239 10.62 0.97 -41.61
C PRO A 239 9.64 1.82 -40.80
N GLN A 240 9.60 3.11 -41.12
CA GLN A 240 8.71 4.12 -40.55
C GLN A 240 7.23 3.86 -40.87
N PRO A 241 6.28 4.05 -39.93
CA PRO A 241 4.86 4.15 -40.26
C PRO A 241 4.50 5.54 -40.75
N GLN A 242 3.73 5.55 -41.84
CA GLN A 242 3.19 6.72 -42.53
C GLN A 242 2.09 7.40 -41.71
N ARG A 243 2.06 8.72 -41.80
CA ARG A 243 1.00 9.62 -41.34
C ARG A 243 -0.31 9.34 -42.08
N SER A 244 -1.40 9.13 -41.35
CA SER A 244 -2.75 9.29 -41.90
C SER A 244 -3.74 9.87 -40.88
N ALA A 245 -4.19 11.08 -41.22
CA ALA A 245 -5.51 11.70 -41.04
C ALA A 245 -6.28 11.63 -39.71
N LYS A 246 -6.59 12.84 -39.20
CA LYS A 246 -7.69 13.14 -38.25
C LYS A 246 -9.07 12.83 -38.87
N PRO A 247 -10.05 12.42 -38.05
CA PRO A 247 -11.47 12.74 -38.24
C PRO A 247 -12.02 13.55 -37.04
N THR A 248 -12.39 14.83 -37.21
CA THR A 248 -13.77 15.38 -37.39
C THR A 248 -14.79 15.05 -36.29
N ASP A 249 -15.00 16.02 -35.39
CA ASP A 249 -16.23 16.70 -34.91
C ASP A 249 -17.57 15.95 -34.71
N SER A 250 -17.64 14.62 -34.70
CA SER A 250 -18.88 13.89 -34.38
C SER A 250 -18.90 13.24 -32.98
N ALA A 251 -17.91 13.51 -32.12
CA ALA A 251 -17.81 12.90 -30.79
C ALA A 251 -18.50 13.70 -29.65
N GLU A 252 -18.91 14.95 -29.90
CA GLU A 252 -19.51 15.80 -28.86
C GLU A 252 -21.03 15.67 -28.70
N GLN A 253 -21.73 15.03 -29.65
CA GLN A 253 -23.19 14.89 -29.57
C GLN A 253 -23.69 13.52 -29.05
N ALA A 254 -22.80 12.55 -28.83
CA ALA A 254 -23.15 11.25 -28.23
C ALA A 254 -23.08 11.23 -26.69
N ARG A 255 -22.61 12.31 -26.04
CA ARG A 255 -22.43 12.40 -24.58
C ARG A 255 -23.71 12.66 -23.76
N LEU A 256 -24.87 12.80 -24.40
CA LEU A 256 -26.12 13.23 -23.73
C LEU A 256 -27.17 12.14 -23.48
N GLN A 257 -26.85 10.87 -23.70
CA GLN A 257 -27.74 9.75 -23.34
C GLN A 257 -26.94 8.53 -22.82
N ALA A 258 -26.31 8.66 -21.65
CA ALA A 258 -25.82 7.51 -20.91
C ALA A 258 -26.94 7.02 -19.95
N PRO A 259 -27.24 5.71 -19.87
CA PRO A 259 -28.18 5.18 -18.89
C PRO A 259 -27.65 5.38 -17.47
N GLN A 260 -28.53 5.60 -16.50
CA GLN A 260 -28.15 5.73 -15.10
C GLN A 260 -27.59 4.41 -14.55
N PRO A 261 -26.43 4.40 -13.87
CA PRO A 261 -25.84 3.20 -13.29
C PRO A 261 -26.67 2.76 -12.07
N GLY A 262 -27.30 1.59 -12.18
CA GLY A 262 -28.14 0.99 -11.14
C GLY A 262 -29.33 0.20 -11.68
N VAL A 263 -29.83 0.54 -12.87
CA VAL A 263 -30.90 -0.22 -13.54
C VAL A 263 -30.35 -1.46 -14.26
N GLU A 264 -29.12 -1.39 -14.77
CA GLU A 264 -28.47 -2.48 -15.52
C GLU A 264 -28.10 -3.68 -14.64
N ALA A 265 -27.53 -3.50 -13.45
CA ALA A 265 -27.17 -4.62 -12.56
C ALA A 265 -28.38 -5.50 -12.17
N ASN A 266 -29.56 -4.88 -12.00
CA ASN A 266 -30.81 -5.58 -11.68
C ASN A 266 -31.41 -6.32 -12.89
N GLN A 267 -31.14 -5.83 -14.10
CA GLN A 267 -31.47 -6.53 -15.36
C GLN A 267 -30.50 -7.68 -15.63
N ILE A 268 -29.20 -7.48 -15.37
CA ILE A 268 -28.14 -8.47 -15.54
C ILE A 268 -28.34 -9.63 -14.57
N TRP A 269 -28.69 -9.39 -13.29
CA TRP A 269 -29.05 -10.47 -12.36
C TRP A 269 -30.28 -11.26 -12.81
N ARG A 270 -31.32 -10.60 -13.34
CA ARG A 270 -32.47 -11.30 -13.95
C ARG A 270 -32.06 -12.17 -15.13
N GLN A 271 -31.19 -11.66 -16.00
CA GLN A 271 -30.66 -12.40 -17.15
C GLN A 271 -29.76 -13.57 -16.72
N ALA A 272 -28.88 -13.37 -15.74
CA ALA A 272 -28.03 -14.41 -15.16
C ALA A 272 -28.88 -15.50 -14.46
N LYS A 273 -29.93 -15.10 -13.75
CA LYS A 273 -30.89 -16.01 -13.11
C LYS A 273 -31.67 -16.84 -14.13
N GLU A 274 -32.18 -16.22 -15.20
CA GLU A 274 -32.82 -16.95 -16.30
C GLU A 274 -31.86 -17.92 -16.97
N SER A 275 -30.58 -17.53 -17.12
CA SER A 275 -29.52 -18.39 -17.63
C SER A 275 -29.30 -19.60 -16.72
N LEU A 276 -29.11 -19.40 -15.41
CA LEU A 276 -28.95 -20.49 -14.43
C LEU A 276 -30.12 -21.48 -14.44
N GLN A 277 -31.35 -20.97 -14.53
CA GLN A 277 -32.55 -21.82 -14.60
C GLN A 277 -32.62 -22.62 -15.92
N ARG A 278 -32.25 -22.02 -17.05
CA ARG A 278 -32.19 -22.72 -18.34
C ARG A 278 -31.12 -23.81 -18.32
N ARG A 279 -29.95 -23.55 -17.75
CA ARG A 279 -28.86 -24.55 -17.62
C ARG A 279 -29.28 -25.72 -16.74
N ALA A 280 -29.90 -25.46 -15.59
CA ALA A 280 -30.40 -26.52 -14.71
C ALA A 280 -31.49 -27.38 -15.36
N ALA A 281 -32.32 -26.79 -16.23
CA ALA A 281 -33.33 -27.51 -16.99
C ALA A 281 -32.73 -28.50 -18.00
N VAL A 282 -31.60 -28.17 -18.63
CA VAL A 282 -30.87 -29.09 -19.54
C VAL A 282 -30.35 -30.32 -18.79
N VAL A 283 -29.76 -30.10 -17.61
CA VAL A 283 -29.28 -31.18 -16.72
C VAL A 283 -30.44 -32.08 -16.25
N GLU A 284 -31.59 -31.48 -15.94
CA GLU A 284 -32.81 -32.20 -15.55
C GLU A 284 -33.41 -33.02 -16.69
N GLN A 285 -33.42 -32.47 -17.90
CA GLN A 285 -33.89 -33.17 -19.10
C GLN A 285 -33.00 -34.38 -19.40
N ALA A 286 -31.67 -34.22 -19.36
CA ALA A 286 -30.73 -35.31 -19.56
C ALA A 286 -30.91 -36.42 -18.50
N THR A 287 -31.11 -36.04 -17.25
CA THR A 287 -31.34 -36.99 -16.14
C THR A 287 -32.66 -37.75 -16.32
N SER A 288 -33.72 -37.09 -16.81
CA SER A 288 -35.02 -37.73 -17.07
C SER A 288 -34.96 -38.74 -18.21
N LEU A 289 -34.28 -38.40 -19.31
CA LEU A 289 -34.07 -39.28 -20.45
C LEU A 289 -33.13 -40.45 -20.12
N LEU A 290 -32.15 -40.23 -19.24
CA LEU A 290 -31.28 -41.29 -18.71
C LEU A 290 -32.08 -42.33 -17.93
N LEU A 291 -33.04 -41.90 -17.11
CA LEU A 291 -33.92 -42.82 -16.35
C LEU A 291 -34.85 -43.63 -17.27
N GLN A 292 -35.17 -43.11 -18.45
CA GLN A 292 -35.97 -43.77 -19.49
C GLN A 292 -35.12 -44.58 -20.49
N GLU A 293 -33.80 -44.62 -20.31
CA GLU A 293 -32.83 -45.27 -21.23
C GLU A 293 -32.87 -44.73 -22.67
N GLN A 294 -33.20 -43.44 -22.82
CA GLN A 294 -33.34 -42.73 -24.09
C GLN A 294 -32.36 -41.56 -24.26
N LEU A 295 -31.35 -41.43 -23.37
CA LEU A 295 -30.37 -40.35 -23.44
C LEU A 295 -29.43 -40.54 -24.65
N ASN A 296 -29.34 -39.51 -25.50
CA ASN A 296 -28.36 -39.46 -26.58
C ASN A 296 -27.04 -38.81 -26.12
N GLU A 297 -25.95 -39.12 -26.81
CA GLU A 297 -24.61 -38.67 -26.45
C GLU A 297 -24.45 -37.14 -26.51
N GLU A 298 -25.12 -36.49 -27.46
CA GLU A 298 -25.09 -35.04 -27.66
C GLU A 298 -25.69 -34.29 -26.46
N LEU A 299 -26.87 -34.70 -25.98
CA LEU A 299 -27.49 -34.09 -24.81
C LEU A 299 -26.75 -34.44 -23.51
N ARG A 300 -26.07 -35.59 -23.45
CA ARG A 300 -25.20 -35.94 -22.31
C ARG A 300 -24.02 -34.97 -22.20
N GLN A 301 -23.29 -34.75 -23.30
CA GLN A 301 -22.16 -33.80 -23.33
C GLN A 301 -22.62 -32.37 -23.04
N GLN A 302 -23.79 -31.98 -23.54
CA GLN A 302 -24.36 -30.68 -23.23
C GLN A 302 -24.69 -30.54 -21.75
N ALA A 303 -25.31 -31.56 -21.13
CA ALA A 303 -25.61 -31.54 -19.70
C ALA A 303 -24.36 -31.56 -18.81
N GLU A 304 -23.29 -32.24 -19.24
CA GLU A 304 -21.98 -32.23 -18.57
C GLU A 304 -21.38 -30.81 -18.57
N GLN A 305 -21.34 -30.15 -19.72
CA GLN A 305 -20.84 -28.77 -19.83
C GLN A 305 -21.68 -27.78 -19.02
N GLU A 306 -23.01 -27.96 -19.01
CA GLU A 306 -23.89 -27.09 -18.23
C GLU A 306 -23.79 -27.36 -16.72
N ALA A 307 -23.51 -28.60 -16.28
CA ALA A 307 -23.20 -28.90 -14.88
C ALA A 307 -21.89 -28.22 -14.43
N HIS A 308 -20.83 -28.28 -15.27
CA HIS A 308 -19.57 -27.58 -15.02
C HIS A 308 -19.76 -26.05 -14.91
N ARG A 309 -20.52 -25.47 -15.84
CA ARG A 309 -20.86 -24.03 -15.81
C ARG A 309 -21.72 -23.64 -14.62
N LEU A 310 -22.65 -24.51 -14.20
CA LEU A 310 -23.48 -24.31 -13.02
C LEU A 310 -22.65 -24.33 -11.74
N ALA A 311 -21.65 -25.22 -11.65
CA ALA A 311 -20.71 -25.23 -10.53
C ALA A 311 -20.00 -23.88 -10.39
N GLY A 312 -19.43 -23.35 -11.48
CA GLY A 312 -18.77 -22.03 -11.46
C GLY A 312 -19.72 -20.88 -11.14
N SER A 313 -20.87 -20.82 -11.81
CA SER A 313 -21.81 -19.71 -11.67
C SER A 313 -22.60 -19.72 -10.35
N LEU A 314 -22.93 -20.87 -9.77
CA LEU A 314 -23.61 -20.93 -8.47
C LEU A 314 -22.68 -20.56 -7.30
N GLY A 315 -21.39 -20.92 -7.40
CA GLY A 315 -20.38 -20.46 -6.45
C GLY A 315 -20.21 -18.94 -6.47
N MET A 316 -20.21 -18.34 -7.67
CA MET A 316 -20.09 -16.89 -7.88
C MET A 316 -21.22 -16.08 -7.24
N PHE A 317 -22.44 -16.61 -7.18
CA PHE A 317 -23.61 -15.94 -6.60
C PHE A 317 -23.93 -16.37 -5.15
N GLY A 318 -22.96 -16.98 -4.46
CA GLY A 318 -23.07 -17.30 -3.03
C GLY A 318 -23.91 -18.54 -2.70
N SER A 319 -24.16 -19.43 -3.67
CA SER A 319 -24.82 -20.72 -3.43
C SER A 319 -23.79 -21.85 -3.33
N GLU A 320 -23.17 -21.99 -2.16
CA GLU A 320 -22.20 -23.06 -1.86
C GLU A 320 -22.81 -24.45 -2.06
N GLU A 321 -24.05 -24.62 -1.59
CA GLU A 321 -24.79 -25.87 -1.74
C GLU A 321 -25.10 -26.16 -3.21
N GLY A 322 -25.49 -25.14 -4.00
CA GLY A 322 -25.75 -25.28 -5.43
C GLY A 322 -24.50 -25.61 -6.24
N SER A 323 -23.37 -24.96 -5.93
CA SER A 323 -22.07 -25.22 -6.55
C SER A 323 -21.62 -26.66 -6.30
N ARG A 324 -21.66 -27.11 -5.04
CA ARG A 324 -21.27 -28.47 -4.67
C ARG A 324 -22.16 -29.51 -5.35
N LEU A 325 -23.48 -29.28 -5.37
CA LEU A 325 -24.42 -30.18 -6.04
C LEU A 325 -24.13 -30.29 -7.54
N ALA A 326 -23.77 -29.19 -8.21
CA ALA A 326 -23.38 -29.20 -9.62
C ALA A 326 -22.04 -29.93 -9.88
N GLN A 327 -21.04 -29.75 -8.98
CA GLN A 327 -19.76 -30.49 -9.02
C GLN A 327 -19.94 -31.99 -8.80
N ASP A 328 -20.90 -32.41 -7.96
CA ASP A 328 -21.22 -33.83 -7.76
C ASP A 328 -21.96 -34.45 -8.96
N ILE A 329 -22.67 -33.62 -9.74
CA ILE A 329 -23.42 -34.05 -10.94
C ILE A 329 -22.50 -34.23 -12.15
N GLU A 330 -21.53 -33.33 -12.34
CA GLU A 330 -20.59 -33.34 -13.48
C GLU A 330 -19.91 -34.70 -13.73
N PRO A 331 -19.22 -35.33 -12.75
CA PRO A 331 -18.52 -36.60 -12.98
C PRO A 331 -19.48 -37.77 -13.25
N LEU A 332 -20.74 -37.68 -12.80
CA LEU A 332 -21.77 -38.67 -13.11
C LEU A 332 -22.25 -38.58 -14.56
N LEU A 333 -22.13 -37.41 -15.20
CA LEU A 333 -22.46 -37.20 -16.62
C LEU A 333 -21.26 -37.44 -17.55
N ALA A 334 -20.03 -37.20 -17.08
CA ALA A 334 -18.78 -37.43 -17.80
C ALA A 334 -18.45 -38.93 -18.00
N GLY A 335 -18.99 -39.80 -17.14
CA GLY A 335 -18.79 -41.24 -17.21
C GLY A 335 -19.44 -41.87 -18.44
N GLY A 336 -18.68 -42.06 -19.53
CA GLY A 336 -19.13 -42.73 -20.77
C GLY A 336 -19.48 -44.23 -20.65
N ARG A 337 -19.86 -44.73 -19.47
CA ARG A 337 -20.33 -46.10 -19.22
C ARG A 337 -21.77 -46.07 -18.73
N SER A 338 -22.54 -47.11 -19.07
CA SER A 338 -23.90 -47.32 -18.55
C SER A 338 -23.91 -47.17 -17.02
N LEU A 339 -24.52 -46.08 -16.52
CA LEU A 339 -24.66 -45.82 -15.09
C LEU A 339 -25.46 -46.94 -14.43
N ASN A 340 -24.98 -47.45 -13.30
CA ASN A 340 -25.72 -48.45 -12.53
C ASN A 340 -26.98 -47.83 -11.89
N SER A 341 -27.91 -48.67 -11.42
CA SER A 341 -29.20 -48.22 -10.86
C SER A 341 -29.03 -47.24 -9.68
N ASN A 342 -27.99 -47.42 -8.86
CA ASN A 342 -27.69 -46.54 -7.72
C ASN A 342 -27.17 -45.17 -8.17
N GLN A 343 -26.32 -45.12 -9.19
CA GLN A 343 -25.80 -43.87 -9.77
C GLN A 343 -26.92 -43.08 -10.46
N ARG A 344 -27.84 -43.77 -11.17
CA ARG A 344 -29.03 -43.15 -11.76
C ARG A 344 -29.95 -42.51 -10.71
N GLN A 345 -30.18 -43.21 -9.59
CA GLN A 345 -30.96 -42.65 -8.48
C GLN A 345 -30.25 -41.49 -7.78
N ARG A 346 -28.93 -41.58 -7.57
CA ARG A 346 -28.12 -40.51 -6.97
C ARG A 346 -28.13 -39.24 -7.82
N LEU A 347 -27.98 -39.37 -9.14
CA LEU A 347 -28.05 -38.25 -10.08
C LEU A 347 -29.43 -37.56 -10.03
N SER A 348 -30.51 -38.35 -10.05
CA SER A 348 -31.89 -37.83 -9.93
C SER A 348 -32.12 -37.08 -8.61
N GLN A 349 -31.55 -37.56 -7.51
CA GLN A 349 -31.61 -36.90 -6.22
C GLN A 349 -30.84 -35.57 -6.22
N LEU A 350 -29.59 -35.56 -6.70
CA LEU A 350 -28.73 -34.37 -6.74
C LEU A 350 -29.34 -33.26 -7.60
N VAL A 351 -29.90 -33.60 -8.76
CA VAL A 351 -30.55 -32.65 -9.66
C VAL A 351 -31.81 -32.04 -9.03
N ARG A 352 -32.58 -32.84 -8.28
CA ARG A 352 -33.75 -32.35 -7.56
C ARG A 352 -33.36 -31.40 -6.41
N GLU A 353 -32.30 -31.73 -5.67
CA GLU A 353 -31.75 -30.88 -4.61
C GLU A 353 -31.23 -29.57 -5.20
N LEU A 354 -30.49 -29.63 -6.33
CA LEU A 354 -30.00 -28.46 -7.05
C LEU A 354 -31.14 -27.51 -7.47
N ARG A 355 -32.25 -28.07 -7.97
CA ARG A 355 -33.45 -27.31 -8.34
C ARG A 355 -34.11 -26.65 -7.13
N GLN A 356 -34.13 -27.31 -5.98
CA GLN A 356 -34.66 -26.74 -4.74
C GLN A 356 -33.78 -25.60 -4.23
N THR A 357 -32.46 -25.74 -4.26
CA THR A 357 -31.52 -24.67 -3.88
C THR A 357 -31.70 -23.43 -4.77
N LEU A 358 -31.82 -23.62 -6.09
CA LEU A 358 -32.13 -22.55 -7.04
C LEU A 358 -33.47 -21.84 -6.78
N GLN A 359 -34.49 -22.58 -6.31
CA GLN A 359 -35.79 -22.02 -5.90
C GLN A 359 -35.75 -21.32 -4.53
N GLN A 360 -34.83 -21.69 -3.65
CA GLN A 360 -34.63 -21.02 -2.36
C GLN A 360 -33.87 -19.71 -2.53
N MET A 361 -32.94 -19.63 -3.50
CA MET A 361 -32.32 -18.36 -3.92
C MET A 361 -33.35 -17.32 -4.38
N ASP A 362 -34.56 -17.76 -4.78
CA ASP A 362 -35.69 -16.90 -5.14
C ASP A 362 -36.24 -16.08 -3.95
N ARG A 363 -35.94 -16.49 -2.71
CA ARG A 363 -36.40 -15.84 -1.47
C ARG A 363 -35.32 -14.97 -0.79
N GLY A 364 -34.09 -15.00 -1.29
CA GLY A 364 -32.88 -14.50 -0.61
C GLY A 364 -32.38 -13.11 -0.99
N LEU A 365 -33.20 -12.30 -1.68
CA LEU A 365 -32.91 -10.87 -1.89
C LEU A 365 -34.02 -9.99 -1.31
N PRO A 366 -34.17 -9.86 0.02
CA PRO A 366 -34.90 -8.74 0.60
C PRO A 366 -33.97 -7.53 0.83
N ASP A 367 -34.39 -6.38 0.30
CA ASP A 367 -34.19 -5.02 0.84
C ASP A 367 -32.81 -4.33 0.83
N LEU A 368 -31.71 -4.94 0.40
CA LEU A 368 -30.41 -4.22 0.37
C LEU A 368 -30.21 -3.23 -0.80
N LEU A 369 -31.17 -3.09 -1.72
CA LEU A 369 -30.99 -2.31 -2.97
C LEU A 369 -32.06 -1.23 -3.24
N VAL A 370 -32.85 -0.79 -2.25
CA VAL A 370 -33.90 0.24 -2.48
C VAL A 370 -33.69 1.56 -1.73
N ALA A 371 -32.53 1.78 -1.11
CA ALA A 371 -32.19 3.15 -0.70
C ALA A 371 -31.59 3.90 -1.90
N ILE A 372 -32.42 4.64 -2.63
CA ILE A 372 -31.98 5.75 -3.48
C ILE A 372 -31.08 6.62 -2.59
N ARG A 373 -29.76 6.51 -2.75
CA ARG A 373 -28.81 7.24 -1.92
C ARG A 373 -28.87 8.70 -2.34
N ASP A 374 -29.21 9.55 -1.39
CA ASP A 374 -28.84 10.96 -1.41
C ASP A 374 -27.30 10.99 -1.50
N GLU A 375 -26.73 11.51 -2.59
CA GLU A 375 -25.27 11.45 -2.88
C GLU A 375 -24.40 12.26 -1.90
N ARG A 376 -25.02 12.90 -0.90
CA ARG A 376 -24.37 13.75 0.09
C ARG A 376 -23.70 12.91 1.20
N PRO A 377 -22.45 13.23 1.61
CA PRO A 377 -21.75 12.50 2.66
C PRO A 377 -22.51 12.59 3.99
N TRP A 378 -22.63 11.47 4.70
CA TRP A 378 -23.35 11.38 5.96
C TRP A 378 -22.43 11.66 7.16
N LEU A 379 -22.73 12.73 7.89
CA LEU A 379 -22.11 13.11 9.15
C LEU A 379 -23.01 12.69 10.33
N LEU A 380 -22.46 11.87 11.23
CA LEU A 380 -23.11 11.58 12.51
C LEU A 380 -22.57 12.49 13.61
N ILE A 381 -23.44 13.30 14.21
CA ILE A 381 -23.10 14.22 15.31
C ILE A 381 -23.56 13.58 16.62
N VAL A 382 -22.61 13.15 17.44
CA VAL A 382 -22.87 12.57 18.76
C VAL A 382 -22.60 13.64 19.81
N HIS A 383 -23.65 14.30 20.32
CA HIS A 383 -23.51 15.42 21.24
C HIS A 383 -24.62 15.44 22.30
N GLY A 384 -24.26 15.65 23.56
CA GLY A 384 -25.21 15.60 24.68
C GLY A 384 -26.16 16.81 24.74
N ASP A 385 -25.67 18.00 24.38
CA ASP A 385 -26.50 19.20 24.23
C ASP A 385 -27.17 19.26 22.85
N ARG A 386 -28.50 19.25 22.84
CA ARG A 386 -29.32 19.31 21.62
C ARG A 386 -29.23 20.64 20.89
N ALA A 387 -29.05 21.77 21.60
CA ALA A 387 -29.00 23.08 20.96
C ALA A 387 -27.73 23.21 20.12
N THR A 388 -26.58 22.84 20.69
CA THR A 388 -25.29 22.78 19.98
C THR A 388 -25.29 21.74 18.86
N ALA A 389 -25.89 20.56 19.08
CA ALA A 389 -26.01 19.55 18.03
C ALA A 389 -26.82 20.04 16.82
N ALA A 390 -27.90 20.79 17.07
CA ALA A 390 -28.76 21.33 16.01
C ALA A 390 -28.05 22.42 15.19
N THR A 391 -27.25 23.28 15.81
CA THR A 391 -26.46 24.30 15.08
C THR A 391 -25.35 23.68 14.25
N LEU A 392 -24.68 22.63 14.77
CA LEU A 392 -23.69 21.85 14.01
C LEU A 392 -24.33 21.12 12.82
N ALA A 393 -25.52 20.54 13.00
CA ALA A 393 -26.25 19.88 11.92
C ALA A 393 -26.67 20.87 10.83
N ALA A 394 -27.21 22.03 11.20
CA ALA A 394 -27.61 23.07 10.25
C ALA A 394 -26.42 23.61 9.43
N GLU A 395 -25.25 23.78 10.05
CA GLU A 395 -24.03 24.16 9.33
C GLU A 395 -23.52 23.04 8.41
N ALA A 396 -23.58 21.78 8.86
CA ALA A 396 -23.19 20.65 8.01
C ALA A 396 -24.11 20.54 6.77
N GLU A 397 -25.42 20.70 6.96
CA GLU A 397 -26.42 20.69 5.88
C GLU A 397 -26.24 21.86 4.90
N SER A 398 -25.94 23.07 5.40
CA SER A 398 -25.68 24.24 4.54
C SER A 398 -24.42 24.05 3.67
N ARG A 399 -23.49 23.20 4.11
CA ARG A 399 -22.24 22.85 3.42
C ARG A 399 -22.34 21.54 2.60
N GLY A 400 -23.55 21.02 2.41
CA GLY A 400 -23.83 19.89 1.51
C GLY A 400 -23.63 18.50 2.13
N LEU A 401 -23.51 18.39 3.45
CA LEU A 401 -23.49 17.11 4.16
C LEU A 401 -24.92 16.71 4.56
N ARG A 402 -25.19 15.40 4.66
CA ARG A 402 -26.36 14.88 5.37
C ARG A 402 -25.99 14.75 6.84
N ALA A 403 -26.65 15.46 7.75
CA ALA A 403 -26.34 15.40 9.18
C ALA A 403 -27.39 14.59 9.96
N GLU A 404 -26.96 13.70 10.85
CA GLU A 404 -27.84 13.07 11.84
C GLU A 404 -27.32 13.26 13.26
N ILE A 405 -28.23 13.48 14.21
CA ILE A 405 -27.88 13.74 15.61
C ILE A 405 -28.17 12.52 16.49
N ALA A 406 -27.17 12.10 17.26
CA ALA A 406 -27.30 11.15 18.36
C ALA A 406 -27.02 11.83 19.69
N ALA A 407 -27.99 11.78 20.62
CA ALA A 407 -27.87 12.42 21.94
C ALA A 407 -26.96 11.65 22.92
N SER A 408 -26.51 10.45 22.56
CA SER A 408 -25.67 9.59 23.40
C SER A 408 -24.90 8.56 22.56
N PRO A 409 -23.82 7.98 23.10
CA PRO A 409 -23.11 6.87 22.46
C PRO A 409 -24.01 5.66 22.17
N THR A 410 -24.99 5.38 23.03
CA THR A 410 -25.97 4.30 22.82
C THR A 410 -26.95 4.61 21.68
N ALA A 411 -27.37 5.87 21.52
CA ALA A 411 -28.18 6.29 20.40
C ALA A 411 -27.39 6.27 19.08
N ALA A 412 -26.10 6.59 19.12
CA ALA A 412 -25.21 6.51 17.96
C ALA A 412 -25.13 5.06 17.43
N ARG A 413 -24.91 4.08 18.31
CA ARG A 413 -24.90 2.64 17.95
C ARG A 413 -26.18 2.17 17.27
N ARG A 414 -27.34 2.64 17.73
CA ARG A 414 -28.64 2.30 17.11
C ARG A 414 -28.77 2.86 15.69
N ARG A 415 -28.19 4.02 15.41
CA ARG A 415 -28.27 4.66 14.08
C ARG A 415 -27.34 4.01 13.06
N ILE A 416 -26.20 3.49 13.50
CA ILE A 416 -25.20 2.87 12.61
C ILE A 416 -25.44 1.37 12.37
N ALA A 417 -26.55 0.80 12.86
CA ALA A 417 -26.84 -0.63 12.79
C ALA A 417 -26.96 -1.18 11.34
N HIS A 418 -27.25 -0.31 10.37
CA HIS A 418 -27.48 -0.70 8.96
C HIS A 418 -26.56 -0.01 7.95
N HIS A 419 -25.89 1.08 8.33
CA HIS A 419 -24.98 1.84 7.48
C HIS A 419 -23.99 2.59 8.38
N LEU A 420 -22.73 2.73 7.97
CA LEU A 420 -21.71 3.51 8.69
C LEU A 420 -21.66 4.96 8.20
N PRO A 421 -21.46 5.96 9.06
CA PRO A 421 -21.33 7.36 8.62
C PRO A 421 -19.98 7.61 7.94
N ASP A 422 -19.94 8.56 7.01
CA ASP A 422 -18.70 8.97 6.33
C ASP A 422 -17.75 9.71 7.30
N ALA A 423 -18.29 10.36 8.32
CA ALA A 423 -17.53 10.93 9.43
C ALA A 423 -18.39 11.04 10.70
N VAL A 424 -17.72 11.09 11.86
CA VAL A 424 -18.37 11.28 13.16
C VAL A 424 -17.81 12.51 13.84
N LEU A 425 -18.69 13.37 14.33
CA LEU A 425 -18.36 14.44 15.27
C LEU A 425 -18.78 14.00 16.67
N LEU A 426 -17.82 13.63 17.51
CA LEU A 426 -18.06 13.01 18.81
C LEU A 426 -17.74 14.00 19.95
N ASP A 427 -18.75 14.40 20.70
CA ASP A 427 -18.59 15.08 21.98
C ASP A 427 -18.14 14.09 23.06
N LEU A 428 -17.04 14.44 23.73
CA LEU A 428 -16.42 13.67 24.81
C LEU A 428 -16.55 14.44 26.12
N PRO A 429 -17.68 14.30 26.83
CA PRO A 429 -17.93 14.99 28.09
C PRO A 429 -17.09 14.37 29.23
N ILE A 430 -16.90 15.16 30.29
CA ILE A 430 -16.22 14.73 31.51
C ILE A 430 -17.23 13.97 32.39
N THR A 431 -16.84 12.81 32.93
CA THR A 431 -17.65 12.09 33.92
C THR A 431 -16.85 11.79 35.17
N SER A 432 -17.04 12.56 36.25
CA SER A 432 -16.97 12.10 37.65
C SER A 432 -17.39 13.20 38.63
N LYS A 433 -17.70 12.83 39.89
CA LYS A 433 -17.95 13.74 41.02
C LYS A 433 -16.75 14.67 41.37
N GLN A 434 -15.60 14.55 40.68
CA GLN A 434 -14.40 15.37 40.86
C GLN A 434 -13.80 15.94 39.54
N GLY A 435 -14.46 15.75 38.39
CA GLY A 435 -14.16 16.52 37.16
C GLY A 435 -12.88 16.19 36.40
N GLN A 436 -12.32 14.97 36.51
CA GLN A 436 -10.98 14.65 35.97
C GLN A 436 -10.89 13.49 34.97
N THR A 437 -12.00 12.87 34.55
CA THR A 437 -11.94 11.67 33.69
C THR A 437 -12.91 11.78 32.51
N LEU A 438 -12.42 11.47 31.30
CA LEU A 438 -13.22 11.37 30.08
C LEU A 438 -14.28 10.27 30.19
N ALA A 439 -15.45 10.47 29.58
CA ALA A 439 -16.54 9.51 29.59
C ALA A 439 -16.11 8.14 28.99
N PRO A 440 -16.09 7.05 29.77
CA PRO A 440 -15.66 5.73 29.29
C PRO A 440 -16.52 5.21 28.14
N SER A 441 -17.82 5.51 28.13
CA SER A 441 -18.75 5.08 27.09
C SER A 441 -18.52 5.78 25.75
N ALA A 442 -18.07 7.03 25.75
CA ALA A 442 -17.71 7.78 24.55
C ALA A 442 -16.33 7.37 24.04
N LEU A 443 -15.36 7.11 24.94
CA LEU A 443 -14.07 6.53 24.57
C LEU A 443 -14.19 5.12 23.97
N ALA A 444 -15.09 4.29 24.52
CA ALA A 444 -15.38 2.98 23.94
C ALA A 444 -16.00 3.09 22.54
N LEU A 445 -16.89 4.06 22.33
CA LEU A 445 -17.46 4.32 21.00
C LEU A 445 -16.40 4.85 20.01
N LEU A 446 -15.45 5.67 20.48
CA LEU A 446 -14.33 6.13 19.66
C LEU A 446 -13.46 4.96 19.18
N ALA A 447 -13.11 4.02 20.09
CA ALA A 447 -12.37 2.81 19.72
C ALA A 447 -13.16 1.86 18.81
N GLU A 448 -14.48 1.81 18.97
CA GLU A 448 -15.35 1.04 18.09
C GLU A 448 -15.32 1.60 16.66
N PHE A 449 -15.42 2.92 16.50
CA PHE A 449 -15.33 3.55 15.17
C PHE A 449 -13.97 3.34 14.48
N SER A 450 -12.88 3.32 15.25
CA SER A 450 -11.54 3.06 14.71
C SER A 450 -11.26 1.58 14.45
N SER A 451 -12.12 0.67 14.93
CA SER A 451 -12.02 -0.76 14.69
C SER A 451 -12.78 -1.26 13.45
N TYR A 452 -13.63 -0.41 12.83
CA TYR A 452 -14.28 -0.76 11.58
C TYR A 452 -13.30 -0.75 10.41
N THR A 453 -13.64 -1.47 9.34
CA THR A 453 -12.83 -1.53 8.11
C THR A 453 -13.71 -1.10 6.92
N PRO A 454 -13.46 0.09 6.32
CA PRO A 454 -12.47 1.09 6.71
C PRO A 454 -12.82 1.80 8.04
N PRO A 455 -11.83 2.33 8.77
CA PRO A 455 -12.06 3.03 10.02
C PRO A 455 -12.89 4.29 9.76
N VAL A 456 -13.92 4.50 10.56
CA VAL A 456 -14.78 5.67 10.45
C VAL A 456 -14.03 6.87 11.04
N PRO A 457 -13.81 7.96 10.28
CA PRO A 457 -13.05 9.09 10.77
C PRO A 457 -13.83 9.83 11.88
N VAL A 458 -13.23 9.92 13.07
CA VAL A 458 -13.83 10.60 14.22
C VAL A 458 -13.09 11.88 14.57
N ILE A 459 -13.82 13.00 14.54
CA ILE A 459 -13.41 14.29 15.09
C ILE A 459 -13.98 14.41 16.49
N VAL A 460 -13.12 14.60 17.47
CA VAL A 460 -13.49 14.69 18.88
C VAL A 460 -13.62 16.15 19.30
N LEU A 461 -14.76 16.48 19.91
CA LEU A 461 -14.99 17.72 20.64
C LEU A 461 -14.78 17.47 22.13
N THR A 462 -13.92 18.26 22.79
CA THR A 462 -13.74 18.13 24.23
C THR A 462 -13.38 19.48 24.87
N ALA A 463 -13.91 19.73 26.07
CA ALA A 463 -13.57 20.93 26.84
C ALA A 463 -12.17 20.88 27.48
N GLN A 464 -11.52 19.70 27.53
CA GLN A 464 -10.21 19.52 28.14
C GLN A 464 -9.07 19.67 27.11
N ASN A 465 -8.06 20.46 27.46
CA ASN A 465 -6.86 20.64 26.63
C ASN A 465 -5.60 20.01 27.25
N ARG A 466 -5.75 18.97 28.08
CA ARG A 466 -4.59 18.31 28.71
C ARG A 466 -3.92 17.37 27.72
N LEU A 467 -2.59 17.31 27.77
CA LEU A 467 -1.80 16.43 26.92
C LEU A 467 -2.18 14.95 27.11
N ILE A 468 -2.43 14.53 28.36
CA ILE A 468 -2.78 13.13 28.68
C ILE A 468 -4.09 12.69 28.02
N ASP A 469 -5.10 13.55 28.05
CA ASP A 469 -6.42 13.30 27.45
C ASP A 469 -6.31 13.27 25.92
N ARG A 470 -5.51 14.19 25.34
CA ARG A 470 -5.22 14.19 23.91
C ARG A 470 -4.52 12.91 23.45
N VAL A 471 -3.50 12.47 24.19
CA VAL A 471 -2.79 11.20 23.90
C VAL A 471 -3.74 10.02 23.99
N GLN A 472 -4.62 9.98 24.99
CA GLN A 472 -5.61 8.93 25.15
C GLN A 472 -6.63 8.92 24.01
N ILE A 473 -7.15 10.08 23.60
CA ILE A 473 -8.08 10.22 22.47
C ILE A 473 -7.39 9.78 21.16
N THR A 474 -6.16 10.20 20.91
CA THR A 474 -5.39 9.80 19.72
C THR A 474 -5.14 8.29 19.70
N ARG A 475 -4.76 7.67 20.84
CA ARG A 475 -4.56 6.22 20.95
C ARG A 475 -5.82 5.40 20.65
N MET A 476 -7.00 5.96 20.92
CA MET A 476 -8.28 5.31 20.65
C MET A 476 -8.80 5.56 19.22
N GLY A 477 -8.03 6.26 18.38
CA GLY A 477 -8.34 6.48 16.96
C GLY A 477 -9.00 7.82 16.64
N GLY A 478 -8.97 8.79 17.55
CA GLY A 478 -9.41 10.17 17.26
C GLY A 478 -8.49 10.83 16.24
N GLN A 479 -9.01 11.16 15.06
CA GLN A 479 -8.22 11.74 13.96
C GLN A 479 -7.94 13.23 14.16
N ARG A 480 -8.86 13.94 14.81
CA ARG A 480 -8.70 15.36 15.13
C ARG A 480 -9.41 15.70 16.43
N ILE A 481 -8.79 16.58 17.21
CA ILE A 481 -9.31 17.03 18.51
C ILE A 481 -9.52 18.53 18.46
N LEU A 482 -10.76 18.96 18.64
CA LEU A 482 -11.16 20.37 18.73
C LEU A 482 -11.56 20.70 20.17
N ALA A 483 -11.15 21.88 20.62
CA ALA A 483 -11.54 22.36 21.93
C ALA A 483 -13.00 22.85 21.88
N SER A 484 -13.82 22.37 22.82
CA SER A 484 -15.19 22.86 23.02
C SER A 484 -15.19 24.01 24.06
N PRO A 485 -15.94 25.11 23.84
CA PRO A 485 -16.86 25.35 22.73
C PRO A 485 -16.12 25.64 21.42
N VAL A 486 -16.65 25.11 20.31
CA VAL A 486 -16.14 25.32 18.95
C VAL A 486 -17.22 26.01 18.11
N ALA A 487 -16.82 26.92 17.22
CA ALA A 487 -17.75 27.51 16.27
C ALA A 487 -18.23 26.42 15.27
N PRO A 488 -19.54 26.33 14.93
CA PRO A 488 -20.04 25.30 14.02
C PRO A 488 -19.28 25.23 12.68
N VAL A 489 -18.96 26.38 12.10
CA VAL A 489 -18.17 26.49 10.86
C VAL A 489 -16.81 25.80 11.00
N GLN A 490 -16.09 26.02 12.10
CA GLN A 490 -14.78 25.42 12.35
C GLN A 490 -14.85 23.91 12.56
N ALA A 491 -15.90 23.42 13.21
CA ALA A 491 -16.13 21.99 13.41
C ALA A 491 -16.44 21.30 12.08
N VAL A 492 -17.30 21.89 11.25
CA VAL A 492 -17.66 21.36 9.93
C VAL A 492 -16.50 21.47 8.95
N ASP A 493 -15.70 22.54 8.96
CA ASP A 493 -14.48 22.64 8.14
C ASP A 493 -13.47 21.55 8.52
N ALA A 494 -13.33 21.24 9.81
CA ALA A 494 -12.48 20.14 10.26
C ALA A 494 -12.98 18.77 9.76
N VAL A 495 -14.31 18.56 9.74
CA VAL A 495 -14.94 17.38 9.14
C VAL A 495 -14.65 17.32 7.64
N LEU A 496 -14.86 18.40 6.90
CA LEU A 496 -14.63 18.46 5.45
C LEU A 496 -13.16 18.23 5.10
N GLN A 497 -12.22 18.75 5.89
CA GLN A 497 -10.79 18.50 5.71
C GLN A 497 -10.45 17.02 5.90
N VAL A 498 -11.01 16.37 6.93
CA VAL A 498 -10.83 14.93 7.17
C VAL A 498 -11.42 14.12 6.02
N LEU A 499 -12.65 14.44 5.60
CA LEU A 499 -13.32 13.81 4.45
C LEU A 499 -12.54 14.00 3.14
N HIS A 500 -11.86 15.13 2.93
CA HIS A 500 -11.00 15.34 1.76
C HIS A 500 -9.70 14.53 1.82
N HIS A 501 -9.12 14.31 3.01
CA HIS A 501 -7.90 13.50 3.17
C HIS A 501 -8.17 11.99 3.01
N THR A 502 -9.38 11.50 3.34
CA THR A 502 -9.80 10.13 3.04
C THR A 502 -10.28 9.94 1.59
N ARG A 503 -10.60 11.03 0.86
CA ARG A 503 -11.13 10.99 -0.52
C ARG A 503 -10.11 11.27 -1.63
N THR A 504 -8.81 11.34 -1.34
CA THR A 504 -7.82 11.60 -2.40
C THR A 504 -7.64 10.36 -3.30
N GLU A 505 -8.18 10.49 -4.53
CA GLU A 505 -8.32 9.53 -5.63
C GLU A 505 -9.06 8.22 -5.31
N ALA A 506 -10.18 7.98 -6.02
CA ALA A 506 -10.85 6.67 -6.00
C ALA A 506 -9.81 5.60 -6.32
N THR A 507 -9.68 4.60 -5.45
CA THR A 507 -8.72 3.50 -5.63
C THR A 507 -8.90 2.90 -7.01
N ARG A 508 -7.86 2.89 -7.84
CA ARG A 508 -7.94 2.35 -9.20
C ARG A 508 -7.41 0.92 -9.23
N ILE A 509 -8.19 -0.02 -9.72
CA ILE A 509 -7.76 -1.40 -9.94
C ILE A 509 -7.83 -1.70 -11.43
N LEU A 510 -6.79 -2.33 -11.97
CA LEU A 510 -6.82 -2.94 -13.29
C LEU A 510 -7.03 -4.44 -13.11
N ALA A 511 -8.09 -4.99 -13.69
CA ALA A 511 -8.39 -6.42 -13.70
C ALA A 511 -8.19 -6.98 -15.10
N VAL A 512 -7.35 -8.01 -15.23
CA VAL A 512 -7.00 -8.66 -16.50
C VAL A 512 -7.39 -10.12 -16.43
N ASP A 513 -8.37 -10.53 -17.23
CA ASP A 513 -8.91 -11.90 -17.29
C ASP A 513 -9.61 -12.06 -18.65
N ASP A 514 -9.40 -13.18 -19.35
CA ASP A 514 -10.01 -13.43 -20.65
C ASP A 514 -11.50 -13.82 -20.55
N ASP A 515 -11.99 -14.15 -19.35
CA ASP A 515 -13.39 -14.40 -19.08
C ASP A 515 -14.15 -13.10 -18.70
N PRO A 516 -15.03 -12.59 -19.58
CA PRO A 516 -15.80 -11.39 -19.31
C PRO A 516 -16.76 -11.54 -18.11
N GLN A 517 -17.15 -12.76 -17.73
CA GLN A 517 -17.96 -12.99 -16.54
C GLN A 517 -17.16 -12.74 -15.27
N VAL A 518 -15.90 -13.19 -15.23
CA VAL A 518 -15.00 -12.91 -14.10
C VAL A 518 -14.78 -11.41 -13.98
N LEU A 519 -14.47 -10.72 -15.09
CA LEU A 519 -14.32 -9.26 -15.11
C LEU A 519 -15.57 -8.52 -14.58
N ALA A 520 -16.77 -8.94 -15.00
CA ALA A 520 -18.02 -8.36 -14.54
C ALA A 520 -18.29 -8.61 -13.04
N ALA A 521 -17.96 -9.80 -12.53
CA ALA A 521 -18.04 -10.08 -11.10
C ALA A 521 -17.07 -9.24 -10.29
N LEU A 522 -15.81 -9.09 -10.75
CA LEU A 522 -14.82 -8.25 -10.09
C LEU A 522 -15.30 -6.80 -9.98
N GLN A 523 -15.89 -6.24 -11.05
CA GLN A 523 -16.53 -4.93 -11.02
C GLN A 523 -17.66 -4.88 -9.99
N THR A 524 -18.61 -5.81 -10.06
CA THR A 524 -19.79 -5.87 -9.16
C THR A 524 -19.39 -5.99 -7.70
N LEU A 525 -18.31 -6.72 -7.41
CA LEU A 525 -17.83 -6.98 -6.07
C LEU A 525 -17.10 -5.78 -5.47
N LEU A 526 -16.31 -5.04 -6.27
CA LEU A 526 -15.40 -4.00 -5.77
C LEU A 526 -15.97 -2.58 -5.88
N GLU A 527 -16.82 -2.28 -6.86
CA GLU A 527 -17.43 -0.95 -7.02
C GLU A 527 -18.20 -0.45 -5.78
N PRO A 528 -18.96 -1.30 -5.05
CA PRO A 528 -19.63 -0.88 -3.81
C PRO A 528 -18.68 -0.36 -2.73
N TRP A 529 -17.39 -0.70 -2.81
CA TRP A 529 -16.34 -0.27 -1.88
C TRP A 529 -15.64 1.03 -2.33
N GLY A 530 -16.18 1.73 -3.32
CA GLY A 530 -15.59 2.97 -3.85
C GLY A 530 -14.31 2.74 -4.65
N ILE A 531 -14.10 1.51 -5.14
CA ILE A 531 -12.96 1.12 -5.97
C ILE A 531 -13.38 1.25 -7.44
N LYS A 532 -12.61 1.97 -8.23
CA LYS A 532 -12.80 2.07 -9.68
C LYS A 532 -12.06 0.93 -10.37
N VAL A 533 -12.81 -0.01 -10.97
CA VAL A 533 -12.23 -1.17 -11.67
C VAL A 533 -12.22 -0.92 -13.17
N THR A 534 -11.03 -0.93 -13.76
CA THR A 534 -10.84 -0.98 -15.21
C THR A 534 -10.60 -2.44 -15.60
N THR A 535 -11.39 -2.96 -16.52
CA THR A 535 -11.30 -4.36 -16.97
C THR A 535 -10.58 -4.47 -18.31
N LEU A 536 -9.86 -5.56 -18.51
CA LEU A 536 -9.14 -5.87 -19.73
C LEU A 536 -9.25 -7.37 -20.03
N ASP A 537 -9.86 -7.69 -21.17
CA ASP A 537 -10.02 -9.04 -21.70
C ASP A 537 -8.90 -9.44 -22.67
N ASP A 538 -8.33 -8.48 -23.39
CA ASP A 538 -7.22 -8.70 -24.32
C ASP A 538 -5.84 -8.39 -23.70
N PRO A 539 -5.02 -9.40 -23.36
CA PRO A 539 -3.70 -9.21 -22.76
C PRO A 539 -2.70 -8.49 -23.67
N LEU A 540 -2.91 -8.44 -24.98
CA LEU A 540 -2.00 -7.75 -25.91
C LEU A 540 -2.03 -6.23 -25.74
N ARG A 541 -3.10 -5.68 -25.15
CA ARG A 541 -3.26 -4.25 -24.85
C ARG A 541 -2.81 -3.87 -23.44
N PHE A 542 -2.23 -4.82 -22.70
CA PHE A 542 -1.94 -4.68 -21.27
C PHE A 542 -1.12 -3.44 -20.93
N LEU A 543 0.02 -3.20 -21.61
CA LEU A 543 0.90 -2.07 -21.29
C LEU A 543 0.22 -0.72 -21.55
N ASP A 544 -0.49 -0.58 -22.68
CA ASP A 544 -1.21 0.66 -23.02
C ASP A 544 -2.28 0.99 -21.96
N VAL A 545 -3.01 -0.03 -21.51
CA VAL A 545 -4.07 0.13 -20.51
C VAL A 545 -3.49 0.34 -19.12
N LEU A 546 -2.37 -0.31 -18.78
CA LEU A 546 -1.67 -0.12 -17.52
C LEU A 546 -1.23 1.34 -17.35
N ASP A 547 -0.59 1.91 -18.38
CA ASP A 547 -0.12 3.30 -18.38
C ASP A 547 -1.28 4.30 -18.35
N LEU A 548 -2.34 4.05 -19.13
CA LEU A 548 -3.52 4.91 -19.16
C LEU A 548 -4.28 4.90 -17.82
N THR A 549 -4.42 3.71 -17.21
CA THR A 549 -5.21 3.52 -16.00
C THR A 549 -4.46 3.99 -14.77
N SER A 550 -3.13 3.87 -14.77
CA SER A 550 -2.24 4.03 -13.62
C SER A 550 -2.84 3.47 -12.31
N PRO A 551 -3.03 2.14 -12.24
CA PRO A 551 -3.75 1.51 -11.13
C PRO A 551 -2.94 1.52 -9.82
N ASP A 552 -3.65 1.43 -8.70
CA ASP A 552 -3.10 1.21 -7.35
C ASP A 552 -2.86 -0.28 -7.04
N LEU A 553 -3.52 -1.19 -7.78
CA LEU A 553 -3.38 -2.64 -7.68
C LEU A 553 -3.76 -3.29 -9.02
N LEU A 554 -3.03 -4.34 -9.40
CA LEU A 554 -3.30 -5.17 -10.56
C LEU A 554 -3.88 -6.52 -10.11
N VAL A 555 -5.05 -6.89 -10.62
CA VAL A 555 -5.62 -8.24 -10.54
C VAL A 555 -5.36 -8.93 -11.88
N LEU A 556 -4.70 -10.09 -11.85
CA LEU A 556 -4.17 -10.71 -13.06
C LEU A 556 -4.45 -12.22 -13.08
N ASP A 557 -5.18 -12.68 -14.08
CA ASP A 557 -5.36 -14.10 -14.30
C ASP A 557 -4.07 -14.80 -14.78
N VAL A 558 -3.81 -16.02 -14.31
CA VAL A 558 -2.65 -16.82 -14.73
C VAL A 558 -2.79 -17.30 -16.18
N GLU A 559 -4.00 -17.70 -16.57
CA GLU A 559 -4.29 -18.47 -17.79
C GLU A 559 -4.88 -17.57 -18.87
N LEU A 560 -4.04 -16.68 -19.38
CA LEU A 560 -4.41 -15.74 -20.43
C LEU A 560 -4.03 -16.27 -21.83
N PRO A 561 -4.79 -15.94 -22.89
CA PRO A 561 -4.46 -16.30 -24.25
C PRO A 561 -3.20 -15.55 -24.72
N HIS A 562 -2.37 -16.23 -25.52
CA HIS A 562 -1.12 -15.71 -26.11
C HIS A 562 0.05 -15.43 -25.15
N VAL A 563 -0.22 -14.82 -23.99
CA VAL A 563 0.78 -14.46 -22.98
C VAL A 563 0.22 -14.83 -21.62
N SER A 564 0.98 -15.57 -20.80
CA SER A 564 0.52 -15.95 -19.45
C SER A 564 0.56 -14.79 -18.46
N GLY A 565 -0.30 -14.82 -17.44
CA GLY A 565 -0.26 -13.83 -16.35
C GLY A 565 1.07 -13.82 -15.59
N ILE A 566 1.75 -14.97 -15.52
CA ILE A 566 3.08 -15.08 -14.89
C ILE A 566 4.11 -14.26 -15.68
N GLU A 567 4.06 -14.30 -17.02
CA GLU A 567 4.95 -13.50 -17.88
C GLU A 567 4.63 -12.00 -17.77
N LEU A 568 3.35 -11.62 -17.77
CA LEU A 568 2.94 -10.23 -17.56
C LEU A 568 3.39 -9.71 -16.19
N CYS A 569 3.31 -10.53 -15.13
CA CYS A 569 3.83 -10.20 -13.81
C CYS A 569 5.34 -9.88 -13.85
N GLN A 570 6.13 -10.69 -14.56
CA GLN A 570 7.57 -10.44 -14.73
C GLN A 570 7.84 -9.14 -15.49
N VAL A 571 7.04 -8.82 -16.52
CA VAL A 571 7.14 -7.56 -17.26
C VAL A 571 6.91 -6.37 -16.32
N VAL A 572 5.83 -6.38 -15.53
CA VAL A 572 5.54 -5.31 -14.55
C VAL A 572 6.67 -5.16 -13.54
N ARG A 573 7.26 -6.26 -13.08
CA ARG A 573 8.35 -6.25 -12.08
C ARG A 573 9.68 -5.76 -12.60
N ASN A 574 9.95 -5.94 -13.90
CA ASN A 574 11.15 -5.44 -14.55
C ASN A 574 11.04 -3.98 -15.00
N ASP A 575 9.84 -3.40 -14.97
CA ASP A 575 9.60 -2.00 -15.27
C ASP A 575 9.94 -1.11 -14.06
N PRO A 576 10.86 -0.12 -14.18
CA PRO A 576 11.24 0.77 -13.08
C PRO A 576 10.07 1.59 -12.51
N HIS A 577 9.07 1.90 -13.33
CA HIS A 577 7.89 2.66 -12.93
C HIS A 577 6.88 1.77 -12.20
N TRP A 578 6.65 0.55 -12.68
CA TRP A 578 5.62 -0.36 -12.17
C TRP A 578 6.11 -1.44 -11.21
N SER A 579 7.43 -1.55 -10.97
CA SER A 579 8.02 -2.59 -10.11
C SER A 579 7.45 -2.66 -8.69
N GLY A 580 6.94 -1.55 -8.15
CA GLY A 580 6.29 -1.46 -6.84
C GLY A 580 4.76 -1.60 -6.86
N LEU A 581 4.13 -1.83 -8.01
CA LEU A 581 2.68 -2.01 -8.14
C LEU A 581 2.25 -3.33 -7.48
N PRO A 582 1.27 -3.34 -6.55
CA PRO A 582 0.76 -4.58 -5.97
C PRO A 582 0.09 -5.46 -7.04
N ILE A 583 0.44 -6.75 -7.10
CA ILE A 583 -0.11 -7.72 -8.07
C ILE A 583 -0.78 -8.87 -7.30
N LEU A 584 -2.10 -9.00 -7.47
CA LEU A 584 -2.92 -10.11 -6.99
C LEU A 584 -3.23 -11.05 -8.17
N VAL A 585 -2.82 -12.30 -8.07
CA VAL A 585 -3.00 -13.27 -9.15
C VAL A 585 -4.26 -14.11 -8.94
N LEU A 586 -5.04 -14.33 -10.00
CA LEU A 586 -6.17 -15.26 -10.00
C LEU A 586 -5.73 -16.59 -10.64
N THR A 587 -6.02 -17.72 -9.99
CA THR A 587 -5.56 -19.04 -10.45
C THR A 587 -6.66 -20.10 -10.32
N ALA A 588 -6.87 -20.91 -11.35
CA ALA A 588 -7.75 -22.08 -11.28
C ALA A 588 -7.09 -23.29 -10.59
N HIS A 589 -5.76 -23.30 -10.49
CA HIS A 589 -4.97 -24.43 -10.00
C HIS A 589 -4.18 -24.03 -8.75
N ALA A 590 -4.63 -24.47 -7.58
CA ALA A 590 -3.97 -24.23 -6.29
C ALA A 590 -2.82 -25.23 -5.99
N ASN A 591 -2.15 -25.77 -7.01
CA ASN A 591 -1.03 -26.71 -6.78
C ASN A 591 0.26 -25.95 -6.39
N ALA A 592 1.09 -26.58 -5.56
CA ALA A 592 2.28 -25.95 -4.98
C ALA A 592 3.29 -25.47 -6.05
N GLU A 593 3.42 -26.20 -7.16
CA GLU A 593 4.34 -25.85 -8.25
C GLU A 593 3.92 -24.57 -8.99
N THR A 594 2.62 -24.40 -9.27
CA THR A 594 2.09 -23.18 -9.89
C THR A 594 2.21 -22.00 -8.93
N MET A 595 1.89 -22.19 -7.65
CA MET A 595 2.03 -21.13 -6.64
C MET A 595 3.49 -20.68 -6.49
N HIS A 596 4.43 -21.62 -6.48
CA HIS A 596 5.85 -21.31 -6.48
C HIS A 596 6.25 -20.42 -7.66
N ARG A 597 5.78 -20.74 -8.88
CA ARG A 597 6.06 -19.94 -10.08
C ARG A 597 5.43 -18.55 -10.04
N VAL A 598 4.19 -18.43 -9.57
CA VAL A 598 3.48 -17.15 -9.41
C VAL A 598 4.24 -16.21 -8.47
N PHE A 599 4.65 -16.71 -7.30
CA PHE A 599 5.43 -15.91 -6.35
C PHE A 599 6.85 -15.61 -6.85
N ALA A 600 7.52 -16.57 -7.50
CA ALA A 600 8.84 -16.37 -8.10
C ALA A 600 8.83 -15.29 -9.18
N ALA A 601 7.77 -15.21 -9.98
CA ALA A 601 7.55 -14.17 -10.98
C ALA A 601 7.32 -12.77 -10.39
N GLY A 602 7.07 -12.69 -9.08
CA GLY A 602 6.96 -11.42 -8.38
C GLY A 602 5.56 -11.05 -7.89
N ALA A 603 4.57 -11.94 -8.04
CA ALA A 603 3.23 -11.70 -7.51
C ALA A 603 3.29 -11.42 -6.00
N ASP A 604 2.41 -10.52 -5.54
CA ASP A 604 2.31 -10.23 -4.12
C ASP A 604 1.47 -11.28 -3.43
N ASP A 605 0.34 -11.68 -4.02
CA ASP A 605 -0.61 -12.61 -3.42
C ASP A 605 -1.39 -13.35 -4.52
N TYR A 606 -2.17 -14.36 -4.17
CA TYR A 606 -3.07 -15.04 -5.10
C TYR A 606 -4.44 -15.34 -4.47
N VAL A 607 -5.43 -15.54 -5.35
CA VAL A 607 -6.76 -16.06 -5.00
C VAL A 607 -7.13 -17.19 -5.95
N SER A 608 -7.52 -18.32 -5.38
CA SER A 608 -8.02 -19.46 -6.15
C SER A 608 -9.41 -19.17 -6.71
N LYS A 609 -9.65 -19.54 -7.97
CA LYS A 609 -10.98 -19.58 -8.57
C LYS A 609 -11.70 -20.86 -8.05
N PRO A 610 -12.98 -20.80 -7.64
CA PRO A 610 -13.89 -19.65 -7.69
C PRO A 610 -13.62 -18.62 -6.58
N ILE A 611 -13.77 -17.33 -6.93
CA ILE A 611 -13.45 -16.21 -6.04
C ILE A 611 -14.49 -16.10 -4.92
N VAL A 612 -14.02 -16.16 -3.67
CA VAL A 612 -14.85 -15.92 -2.48
C VAL A 612 -14.82 -14.43 -2.13
N GLY A 613 -15.96 -13.77 -2.31
CA GLY A 613 -16.09 -12.31 -2.24
C GLY A 613 -15.47 -11.64 -1.00
N PRO A 614 -15.88 -12.02 0.23
CA PRO A 614 -15.34 -11.43 1.45
C PRO A 614 -13.81 -11.59 1.58
N GLU A 615 -13.28 -12.79 1.31
CA GLU A 615 -11.84 -13.04 1.34
C GLU A 615 -11.09 -12.17 0.33
N PHE A 616 -11.60 -12.11 -0.90
CA PHE A 616 -11.01 -11.35 -1.99
C PHE A 616 -10.96 -9.85 -1.69
N ILE A 617 -12.04 -9.28 -1.15
CA ILE A 617 -12.09 -7.88 -0.72
C ILE A 617 -11.06 -7.63 0.38
N THR A 618 -11.04 -8.45 1.43
CA THR A 618 -10.11 -8.26 2.55
C THR A 618 -8.66 -8.35 2.08
N ARG A 619 -8.33 -9.29 1.17
CA ARG A 619 -6.99 -9.36 0.56
C ARG A 619 -6.66 -8.08 -0.19
N ILE A 620 -7.55 -7.59 -1.06
CA ILE A 620 -7.34 -6.35 -1.83
C ILE A 620 -7.12 -5.15 -0.90
N LEU A 621 -7.98 -4.96 0.09
CA LEU A 621 -7.89 -3.84 1.02
C LEU A 621 -6.58 -3.88 1.81
N ASN A 622 -6.18 -5.04 2.33
CA ASN A 622 -4.91 -5.21 3.04
C ASN A 622 -3.69 -4.96 2.13
N ARG A 623 -3.74 -5.37 0.86
CA ARG A 623 -2.68 -5.09 -0.11
C ARG A 623 -2.57 -3.59 -0.40
N LEU A 624 -3.70 -2.91 -0.59
CA LEU A 624 -3.75 -1.47 -0.86
C LEU A 624 -3.28 -0.65 0.33
N GLU A 625 -3.78 -0.94 1.53
CA GLU A 625 -3.42 -0.23 2.76
C GLU A 625 -1.93 -0.34 3.04
N ARG A 626 -1.37 -1.56 2.98
CA ARG A 626 0.07 -1.76 3.19
C ARG A 626 0.92 -1.06 2.14
N SER A 627 0.50 -1.10 0.88
CA SER A 627 1.21 -0.44 -0.21
C SER A 627 1.14 1.08 -0.12
N ARG A 628 0.01 1.63 0.36
CA ARG A 628 -0.12 3.06 0.68
C ARG A 628 0.76 3.45 1.86
N LEU A 629 0.80 2.65 2.93
CA LEU A 629 1.65 2.90 4.09
C LEU A 629 3.14 2.87 3.74
N LEU A 630 3.58 1.86 2.98
CA LEU A 630 4.97 1.75 2.52
C LEU A 630 5.33 2.87 1.55
N ARG A 631 4.44 3.23 0.61
CA ARG A 631 4.59 4.42 -0.25
C ARG A 631 4.72 5.67 0.60
N HIS A 632 3.85 5.86 1.60
CA HIS A 632 3.87 7.02 2.49
C HIS A 632 5.19 7.10 3.27
N LEU A 633 5.70 5.99 3.82
CA LEU A 633 6.99 5.96 4.53
C LEU A 633 8.19 6.17 3.57
N ALA A 634 8.09 5.72 2.32
CA ALA A 634 9.17 5.82 1.33
C ALA A 634 9.16 7.12 0.51
N ASP A 635 8.04 7.85 0.48
CA ASP A 635 7.83 9.05 -0.35
C ASP A 635 7.75 10.35 0.47
N ILE A 636 7.46 10.27 1.78
CA ILE A 636 7.27 11.46 2.65
C ILE A 636 8.42 11.58 3.65
N ASP A 637 8.89 12.82 3.86
CA ASP A 637 9.83 13.14 4.93
C ASP A 637 9.11 13.11 6.28
N ALA A 638 9.48 12.17 7.15
CA ALA A 638 8.78 11.90 8.40
C ALA A 638 8.68 13.11 9.35
N LEU A 639 9.62 14.05 9.27
CA LEU A 639 9.66 15.23 10.14
C LEU A 639 8.70 16.34 9.69
N THR A 640 8.67 16.58 8.37
CA THR A 640 7.95 17.72 7.79
C THR A 640 6.60 17.32 7.18
N GLY A 641 6.42 16.04 6.86
CA GLY A 641 5.23 15.46 6.26
C GLY A 641 5.00 15.86 4.79
N ILE A 642 5.97 16.49 4.14
CA ILE A 642 5.95 16.77 2.69
C ILE A 642 6.79 15.72 1.96
N ALA A 643 6.74 15.68 0.62
CA ALA A 643 7.48 14.68 -0.12
C ALA A 643 8.99 14.77 0.17
N ASN A 644 9.65 13.61 0.30
CA ASN A 644 11.10 13.55 0.43
C ASN A 644 11.78 13.87 -0.91
N ARG A 645 13.11 14.00 -0.89
CA ARG A 645 13.90 14.35 -2.08
C ARG A 645 13.62 13.43 -3.27
N ARG A 646 13.54 12.11 -3.05
CA ARG A 646 13.33 11.13 -4.13
C ARG A 646 11.99 11.37 -4.82
N LYS A 647 10.90 11.40 -4.05
CA LYS A 647 9.54 11.59 -4.59
C LYS A 647 9.37 12.94 -5.27
N SER A 648 9.83 14.00 -4.63
CA SER A 648 9.71 15.36 -5.18
C SER A 648 10.57 15.56 -6.43
N THR A 649 11.77 14.97 -6.52
CA THR A 649 12.59 15.00 -7.75
C THR A 649 11.84 14.37 -8.92
N GLN A 650 11.20 13.21 -8.71
CA GLN A 650 10.42 12.53 -9.74
C GLN A 650 9.21 13.37 -10.17
N ALA A 651 8.45 13.88 -9.21
CA ALA A 651 7.28 14.72 -9.47
C ALA A 651 7.66 16.02 -10.21
N LEU A 652 8.76 16.69 -9.82
CA LEU A 652 9.27 17.90 -10.47
C LEU A 652 9.80 17.63 -11.88
N THR A 653 10.44 16.48 -12.09
CA THR A 653 10.92 16.09 -13.43
C THR A 653 9.74 15.87 -14.37
N HIS A 654 8.71 15.16 -13.92
CA HIS A 654 7.47 14.98 -14.70
C HIS A 654 6.76 16.31 -14.93
N TRP A 655 6.64 17.13 -13.88
CA TRP A 655 6.05 18.47 -13.91
C TRP A 655 6.69 19.40 -14.96
N LEU A 656 8.02 19.31 -15.17
CA LEU A 656 8.74 20.05 -16.22
C LEU A 656 8.60 19.47 -17.64
N GLN A 657 8.30 18.16 -17.74
CA GLN A 657 8.24 17.44 -19.02
C GLN A 657 6.84 17.49 -19.68
N VAL A 658 5.79 17.67 -18.89
CA VAL A 658 4.42 17.86 -19.43
C VAL A 658 4.38 19.17 -20.21
N GLU A 659 3.87 19.17 -21.45
CA GLU A 659 3.60 20.40 -22.20
C GLU A 659 2.53 21.22 -21.46
N GLN A 660 2.99 22.19 -20.67
CA GLN A 660 2.12 23.08 -19.91
C GLN A 660 1.75 24.30 -20.78
N PRO A 661 0.47 24.54 -21.08
CA PRO A 661 0.04 25.75 -21.79
C PRO A 661 0.12 27.03 -20.93
N GLN A 662 0.48 26.91 -19.65
CA GLN A 662 0.50 27.98 -18.65
C GLN A 662 1.91 28.19 -18.07
N PRO A 663 2.25 29.41 -17.61
CA PRO A 663 3.53 29.70 -16.96
C PRO A 663 3.70 28.86 -15.69
N CYS A 664 4.93 28.38 -15.47
CA CYS A 664 5.29 27.60 -14.30
C CYS A 664 6.50 28.22 -13.58
N CYS A 665 6.54 28.07 -12.26
CA CYS A 665 7.54 28.66 -11.38
C CYS A 665 8.21 27.57 -10.53
N PHE A 666 9.53 27.61 -10.42
CA PHE A 666 10.30 26.78 -9.52
C PHE A 666 10.98 27.63 -8.45
N ALA A 667 10.87 27.23 -7.19
CA ALA A 667 11.48 27.94 -6.07
C ALA A 667 12.25 27.00 -5.14
N ILE A 668 13.42 27.45 -4.68
CA ILE A 668 14.18 26.85 -3.58
C ILE A 668 14.03 27.75 -2.36
N LEU A 669 13.68 27.16 -1.23
CA LEU A 669 13.48 27.82 0.04
C LEU A 669 14.45 27.24 1.05
N ASP A 670 15.16 28.10 1.77
CA ASP A 670 16.07 27.68 2.83
C ASP A 670 15.80 28.46 4.12
N LEU A 671 15.65 27.73 5.23
CA LEU A 671 15.45 28.33 6.54
C LEU A 671 16.74 28.98 7.05
N ASP A 672 16.68 30.27 7.34
CA ASP A 672 17.84 31.05 7.75
C ASP A 672 18.27 30.66 9.19
N GLN A 673 19.58 30.53 9.39
CA GLN A 673 20.20 30.33 10.70
C GLN A 673 19.71 29.12 11.53
N LEU A 674 19.09 28.10 10.92
CA LEU A 674 18.61 26.92 11.68
C LEU A 674 19.75 26.19 12.42
N LYS A 675 20.98 26.23 11.91
CA LYS A 675 22.16 25.71 12.63
C LYS A 675 22.37 26.43 13.97
N SER A 676 22.26 27.76 13.99
CA SER A 676 22.36 28.55 15.21
C SER A 676 21.22 28.23 16.18
N VAL A 677 20.00 28.01 15.66
CA VAL A 677 18.86 27.54 16.46
C VAL A 677 19.16 26.18 17.10
N ASN A 678 19.68 25.22 16.33
CA ASN A 678 20.05 23.90 16.84
C ASN A 678 21.14 23.97 17.91
N HIS A 679 22.15 24.83 17.74
CA HIS A 679 23.21 25.01 18.71
C HIS A 679 22.71 25.68 20.01
N ARG A 680 21.79 26.65 19.91
CA ARG A 680 21.30 27.42 21.06
C ARG A 680 20.17 26.72 21.82
N TYR A 681 19.25 26.07 21.12
CA TYR A 681 18.00 25.51 21.67
C TYR A 681 17.90 23.98 21.54
N GLY A 682 18.90 23.33 20.93
CA GLY A 682 18.94 21.88 20.72
C GLY A 682 18.24 21.43 19.44
N HIS A 683 18.56 20.21 19.00
CA HIS A 683 18.03 19.62 17.76
C HIS A 683 16.50 19.47 17.75
N ALA A 684 15.88 19.19 18.90
CA ALA A 684 14.42 19.09 19.02
C ALA A 684 13.70 20.42 18.69
N ALA A 685 14.31 21.56 18.99
CA ALA A 685 13.76 22.87 18.64
C ALA A 685 13.85 23.11 17.13
N GLY A 686 14.96 22.77 16.48
CA GLY A 686 15.06 22.83 15.02
C GLY A 686 14.14 21.87 14.30
N ASP A 687 13.93 20.67 14.85
CA ASP A 687 12.95 19.70 14.34
C ASP A 687 11.52 20.27 14.41
N HIS A 688 11.19 20.98 15.49
CA HIS A 688 9.92 21.69 15.61
C HIS A 688 9.78 22.77 14.52
N VAL A 689 10.82 23.57 14.29
CA VAL A 689 10.84 24.58 13.22
C VAL A 689 10.58 23.94 11.85
N LEU A 690 11.30 22.87 11.52
CA LEU A 690 11.15 22.15 10.27
C LEU A 690 9.73 21.58 10.11
N SER A 691 9.18 20.95 11.15
CA SER A 691 7.83 20.38 11.13
C SER A 691 6.75 21.44 10.93
N ARG A 692 6.87 22.61 11.59
CA ARG A 692 5.95 23.74 11.41
C ARG A 692 6.07 24.36 10.05
N PHE A 693 7.28 24.52 9.52
CA PHE A 693 7.49 25.04 8.18
C PHE A 693 6.89 24.11 7.11
N GLY A 694 7.09 22.79 7.22
CA GLY A 694 6.45 21.82 6.33
C GLY A 694 4.91 21.88 6.37
N ARG A 695 4.31 22.12 7.55
CA ARG A 695 2.87 22.34 7.68
C ARG A 695 2.42 23.64 7.03
N LEU A 696 3.17 24.71 7.21
CA LEU A 696 2.87 26.02 6.62
C LEU A 696 2.88 25.93 5.09
N LEU A 697 3.89 25.26 4.50
CA LEU A 697 3.97 25.01 3.07
C LEU A 697 2.70 24.32 2.52
N ARG A 698 2.22 23.26 3.18
CA ARG A 698 0.98 22.57 2.76
C ARG A 698 -0.27 23.44 2.87
N GLN A 699 -0.29 24.39 3.80
CA GLN A 699 -1.43 25.30 3.99
C GLN A 699 -1.43 26.42 2.95
N THR A 700 -0.25 26.94 2.60
CA THR A 700 -0.11 28.04 1.63
C THR A 700 -0.32 27.56 0.19
N PHE A 701 0.07 26.33 -0.14
CA PHE A 701 0.01 25.79 -1.50
C PHE A 701 -0.86 24.51 -1.61
N PRO A 702 -2.20 24.64 -1.59
CA PRO A 702 -3.10 23.51 -1.79
C PRO A 702 -3.24 23.09 -3.26
N GLY A 703 -3.44 21.80 -3.51
CA GLY A 703 -4.10 21.28 -4.73
C GLY A 703 -3.25 20.99 -5.97
N GLU A 704 -2.23 21.80 -6.32
CA GLU A 704 -1.53 21.67 -7.62
C GLU A 704 -0.02 21.99 -7.56
N ALA A 705 0.53 22.18 -6.35
CA ALA A 705 1.94 22.47 -6.13
C ALA A 705 2.75 21.20 -5.82
N VAL A 706 3.89 21.02 -6.50
CA VAL A 706 4.84 19.95 -6.18
C VAL A 706 5.81 20.48 -5.13
N MET A 707 5.76 19.94 -3.90
CA MET A 707 6.62 20.36 -2.79
C MET A 707 7.56 19.23 -2.36
N GLY A 708 8.78 19.57 -1.92
CA GLY A 708 9.69 18.56 -1.37
C GLY A 708 10.75 19.10 -0.42
N ARG A 709 11.26 18.24 0.46
CA ARG A 709 12.43 18.53 1.31
C ARG A 709 13.68 17.84 0.74
N TRP A 710 14.69 18.63 0.37
CA TRP A 710 15.87 18.13 -0.37
C TRP A 710 17.13 17.95 0.48
N GLY A 711 17.13 18.48 1.70
CA GLY A 711 18.13 18.19 2.73
C GLY A 711 18.08 19.23 3.84
N GLY A 712 18.52 18.89 5.05
CA GLY A 712 18.69 19.83 6.17
C GLY A 712 17.58 20.88 6.32
N THR A 713 17.84 22.07 5.79
CA THR A 713 17.03 23.31 5.79
C THR A 713 16.35 23.64 4.46
N GLU A 714 16.64 22.89 3.40
CA GLU A 714 16.28 23.17 2.02
C GLU A 714 14.98 22.47 1.59
N PHE A 715 14.10 23.27 1.01
CA PHE A 715 12.80 22.89 0.48
C PHE A 715 12.70 23.37 -0.97
N VAL A 716 11.92 22.66 -1.78
CA VAL A 716 11.66 23.00 -3.18
C VAL A 716 10.17 23.02 -3.46
N ILE A 717 9.75 23.91 -4.35
CA ILE A 717 8.35 24.04 -4.77
C ILE A 717 8.30 24.26 -6.30
N GLY A 718 7.45 23.50 -6.97
CA GLY A 718 7.01 23.73 -8.34
C GLY A 718 5.55 24.17 -8.37
N LEU A 719 5.27 25.32 -8.99
CA LEU A 719 3.94 25.93 -9.10
C LEU A 719 3.53 26.02 -10.57
N THR A 720 2.34 25.55 -10.91
CA THR A 720 1.74 25.69 -12.25
C THR A 720 0.63 26.73 -12.26
N GLY A 721 0.38 27.30 -13.43
CA GLY A 721 -0.76 28.20 -13.64
C GLY A 721 -0.65 29.55 -12.97
N LEU A 722 0.54 29.92 -12.49
CA LEU A 722 0.78 31.21 -11.83
C LEU A 722 1.74 32.05 -12.68
N THR A 723 1.35 33.29 -12.90
CA THR A 723 2.26 34.33 -13.38
C THR A 723 3.32 34.64 -12.33
N GLN A 724 4.41 35.32 -12.72
CA GLN A 724 5.45 35.73 -11.78
C GLN A 724 4.87 36.55 -10.62
N SER A 725 3.94 37.45 -10.90
CA SER A 725 3.33 38.31 -9.87
C SER A 725 2.49 37.51 -8.87
N GLU A 726 1.75 36.50 -9.33
CA GLU A 726 0.93 35.66 -8.45
C GLU A 726 1.80 34.72 -7.62
N ALA A 727 2.85 34.15 -8.22
CA ALA A 727 3.82 33.35 -7.50
C ALA A 727 4.57 34.19 -6.44
N ASP A 728 4.96 35.43 -6.77
CA ASP A 728 5.61 36.36 -5.84
C ASP A 728 4.69 36.69 -4.66
N GLN A 729 3.41 36.94 -4.92
CA GLN A 729 2.42 37.17 -3.86
C GLN A 729 2.31 35.95 -2.91
N ARG A 730 2.16 34.74 -3.46
CA ARG A 730 2.03 33.51 -2.64
C ARG A 730 3.28 33.19 -1.84
N LEU A 731 4.46 33.40 -2.42
CA LEU A 731 5.74 33.23 -1.71
C LEU A 731 5.92 34.31 -0.62
N THR A 732 5.42 35.53 -0.85
CA THR A 732 5.44 36.60 0.16
C THR A 732 4.50 36.28 1.31
N GLU A 733 3.28 35.78 1.04
CA GLU A 733 2.34 35.31 2.06
C GLU A 733 2.94 34.20 2.93
N LEU A 734 3.75 33.31 2.34
CA LEU A 734 4.50 32.30 3.07
C LEU A 734 5.51 32.92 4.04
N LEU A 735 6.34 33.88 3.57
CA LEU A 735 7.34 34.56 4.40
C LEU A 735 6.69 35.34 5.54
N ASP A 736 5.63 36.08 5.26
CA ASP A 736 4.90 36.86 6.28
C ASP A 736 4.26 35.95 7.32
N SER A 737 3.68 34.83 6.88
CA SER A 737 3.14 33.83 7.80
C SER A 737 4.23 33.22 8.67
N LEU A 738 5.41 32.91 8.12
CA LEU A 738 6.54 32.36 8.88
C LEU A 738 7.05 33.36 9.93
N ARG A 739 7.17 34.64 9.57
CA ARG A 739 7.61 35.72 10.48
C ARG A 739 6.72 35.87 11.71
N GLN A 740 5.43 35.55 11.57
CA GLN A 740 4.47 35.61 12.67
C GLN A 740 4.51 34.38 13.59
N ILE A 741 5.23 33.31 13.22
CA ILE A 741 5.31 32.10 14.04
C ILE A 741 6.37 32.30 15.13
N GLU A 742 5.90 32.36 16.36
CA GLU A 742 6.73 32.30 17.56
C GLU A 742 7.06 30.84 17.92
N PHE A 743 8.35 30.53 18.04
CA PHE A 743 8.82 29.22 18.48
C PHE A 743 9.23 29.26 19.96
N ALA A 744 8.60 28.42 20.77
CA ALA A 744 8.89 28.33 22.19
C ALA A 744 9.95 27.26 22.48
N ALA A 745 11.11 27.67 22.99
CA ALA A 745 12.11 26.79 23.60
C ALA A 745 12.59 27.43 24.91
N ALA A 746 12.51 26.71 26.05
CA ALA A 746 12.92 27.28 27.33
C ALA A 746 14.40 27.70 27.28
N PRO A 747 14.78 28.94 27.66
CA PRO A 747 14.00 29.91 28.45
C PRO A 747 13.38 31.10 27.68
N GLU A 748 13.54 31.22 26.35
CA GLU A 748 13.10 32.40 25.57
C GLU A 748 12.45 31.99 24.23
N ALA A 749 11.44 32.75 23.80
CA ALA A 749 10.87 32.59 22.47
C ALA A 749 11.81 33.12 21.37
N PHE A 750 11.72 32.53 20.18
CA PHE A 750 12.50 32.96 19.01
C PHE A 750 11.68 32.88 17.72
N TRP A 751 12.18 33.56 16.69
CA TRP A 751 11.61 33.59 15.34
C TRP A 751 12.64 33.10 14.34
N VAL A 752 12.15 32.59 13.21
CA VAL A 752 12.99 32.09 12.11
C VAL A 752 12.49 32.73 10.82
N THR A 753 13.41 33.03 9.91
CA THR A 753 13.12 33.57 8.58
C THR A 753 13.49 32.56 7.50
N CYS A 754 13.09 32.84 6.27
CA CYS A 754 13.41 31.99 5.13
C CYS A 754 13.87 32.84 3.94
N SER A 755 14.93 32.38 3.28
CA SER A 755 15.39 32.94 2.01
C SER A 755 14.86 32.10 0.85
N ILE A 756 14.40 32.76 -0.22
CA ILE A 756 13.79 32.10 -1.39
C ILE A 756 14.51 32.54 -2.67
N GLY A 757 14.95 31.57 -3.47
CA GLY A 757 15.37 31.77 -4.85
C GLY A 757 14.34 31.18 -5.80
N ALA A 758 13.74 32.01 -6.66
CA ALA A 758 12.66 31.60 -7.57
C ALA A 758 13.01 31.86 -9.04
N VAL A 759 12.49 31.04 -9.96
CA VAL A 759 12.72 31.16 -11.40
C VAL A 759 11.44 30.82 -12.15
N LEU A 760 11.12 31.61 -13.18
CA LEU A 760 10.11 31.23 -14.17
C LEU A 760 10.68 30.17 -15.10
N CYS A 761 9.99 29.05 -15.19
CA CYS A 761 10.38 27.95 -16.07
C CYS A 761 9.97 28.29 -17.52
N PRO A 762 10.85 28.05 -18.50
CA PRO A 762 10.53 28.30 -19.91
C PRO A 762 9.52 27.26 -20.44
N PRO A 763 8.72 27.60 -21.47
CA PRO A 763 7.76 26.67 -22.05
C PRO A 763 8.47 25.56 -22.84
N ALA A 764 8.40 24.34 -22.29
CA ALA A 764 8.91 23.06 -22.80
C ALA A 764 10.44 22.88 -22.90
N GLY A 765 10.93 21.74 -22.37
CA GLY A 765 12.31 21.25 -22.60
C GLY A 765 13.35 21.61 -21.54
N ALA A 766 12.97 22.27 -20.44
CA ALA A 766 13.90 22.56 -19.34
C ALA A 766 14.18 21.30 -18.50
N ASP A 767 15.46 20.98 -18.29
CA ASP A 767 15.84 19.97 -17.32
C ASP A 767 15.79 20.53 -15.87
N LEU A 768 15.46 19.65 -14.92
CA LEU A 768 15.35 20.03 -13.51
C LEU A 768 16.66 20.58 -12.95
N GLN A 769 17.80 20.13 -13.47
CA GLN A 769 19.12 20.53 -13.00
C GLN A 769 19.44 21.99 -13.33
N SER A 770 19.04 22.46 -14.50
CA SER A 770 19.25 23.83 -14.98
C SER A 770 18.35 24.80 -14.25
N VAL A 771 17.08 24.43 -14.07
CA VAL A 771 16.12 25.21 -13.29
C VAL A 771 16.57 25.31 -11.82
N TYR A 772 16.99 24.20 -11.22
CA TYR A 772 17.54 24.19 -9.87
C TYR A 772 18.76 25.10 -9.74
N ARG A 773 19.72 25.02 -10.67
CA ARG A 773 20.94 25.84 -10.63
C ARG A 773 20.63 27.33 -10.69
N ALA A 774 19.68 27.75 -11.53
CA ALA A 774 19.30 29.16 -11.59
C ALA A 774 18.61 29.64 -10.32
N ALA A 775 17.75 28.80 -9.73
CA ALA A 775 17.11 29.11 -8.45
C ALA A 775 18.12 29.15 -7.29
N ASP A 776 19.13 28.28 -7.29
CA ASP A 776 20.18 28.25 -6.26
C ASP A 776 21.09 29.49 -6.32
N VAL A 777 21.39 29.99 -7.52
CA VAL A 777 22.07 31.28 -7.70
C VAL A 777 21.25 32.43 -7.12
N ALA A 778 19.94 32.46 -7.40
CA ALA A 778 19.03 33.46 -6.84
C ALA A 778 18.93 33.37 -5.31
N LEU A 779 18.86 32.16 -4.75
CA LEU A 779 18.86 31.91 -3.31
C LEU A 779 20.15 32.39 -2.65
N SER A 780 21.30 32.14 -3.29
CA SER A 780 22.60 32.60 -2.81
C SER A 780 22.68 34.13 -2.75
N GLN A 781 22.10 34.82 -3.75
CA GLN A 781 21.96 36.28 -3.73
C GLN A 781 21.02 36.75 -2.62
N ALA A 782 19.91 36.04 -2.36
CA ALA A 782 18.97 36.38 -1.30
C ALA A 782 19.66 36.35 0.07
N LYS A 783 20.44 35.29 0.32
CA LYS A 783 21.26 35.15 1.53
C LYS A 783 22.35 36.21 1.63
N ALA A 784 23.06 36.50 0.53
CA ALA A 784 24.11 37.53 0.52
C ALA A 784 23.55 38.94 0.79
N ALA A 785 22.30 39.20 0.42
CA ALA A 785 21.60 40.45 0.69
C ALA A 785 21.03 40.57 2.13
N GLY A 786 21.32 39.60 3.00
CA GLY A 786 20.89 39.59 4.40
C GLY A 786 19.75 38.63 4.74
N GLY A 787 19.34 37.77 3.79
CA GLY A 787 18.29 36.77 3.98
C GLY A 787 16.86 37.33 4.03
N ASP A 788 15.90 36.51 4.46
CA ASP A 788 14.49 36.85 4.66
C ASP A 788 13.80 37.55 3.47
N ARG A 789 14.04 37.04 2.25
CA ARG A 789 13.51 37.64 1.02
C ARG A 789 13.42 36.66 -0.14
N ILE A 790 12.69 37.08 -1.17
CA ILE A 790 12.62 36.41 -2.46
C ILE A 790 13.56 37.11 -3.43
N ILE A 791 14.36 36.35 -4.17
CA ILE A 791 15.07 36.85 -5.37
C ILE A 791 14.67 35.98 -6.55
N TRP A 792 14.34 36.66 -7.66
CA TRP A 792 14.01 36.03 -8.93
C TRP A 792 15.25 35.91 -9.81
N GLY A 793 15.53 34.71 -10.28
CA GLY A 793 16.56 34.44 -11.29
C GLY A 793 16.12 34.88 -12.70
N PRO A 794 17.05 34.90 -13.66
CA PRO A 794 16.78 35.38 -15.02
C PRO A 794 15.74 34.50 -15.75
N VAL A 795 14.82 35.15 -16.48
CA VAL A 795 13.71 34.53 -17.23
C VAL A 795 14.17 33.69 -18.42
N ASN A 796 15.38 33.96 -18.95
CA ASN A 796 16.00 33.19 -20.02
C ASN A 796 17.23 32.46 -19.49
N LEU A 797 17.15 31.14 -19.36
CA LEU A 797 18.31 30.27 -19.19
C LEU A 797 19.08 30.25 -20.53
N PRO A 798 20.29 30.83 -20.65
CA PRO A 798 21.07 30.67 -21.87
C PRO A 798 21.50 29.20 -21.98
N VAL A 799 21.13 28.55 -23.07
CA VAL A 799 21.46 27.14 -23.34
C VAL A 799 22.98 26.91 -23.43
N ASP A 800 23.79 27.96 -23.67
CA ASP A 800 25.20 27.78 -24.09
C ASP A 800 26.26 28.70 -23.43
N THR A 801 26.02 29.32 -22.28
CA THR A 801 27.12 30.04 -21.59
C THR A 801 27.06 29.91 -20.08
N ILE A 802 27.75 28.89 -19.55
CA ILE A 802 28.16 28.86 -18.14
C ILE A 802 29.62 28.39 -18.09
N PRO A 803 30.58 29.19 -17.58
CA PRO A 803 31.95 28.73 -17.37
C PRO A 803 31.96 27.57 -16.38
N HIS A 804 32.76 26.54 -16.67
CA HIS A 804 33.01 25.40 -15.79
C HIS A 804 33.49 25.88 -14.41
N LEU A 805 32.56 26.05 -13.47
CA LEU A 805 32.87 26.12 -12.05
C LEU A 805 32.71 24.72 -11.48
N THR A 806 33.84 24.21 -11.01
CA THR A 806 34.00 22.95 -10.27
C THR A 806 32.94 22.82 -9.18
N PRO A 807 32.37 21.62 -8.96
CA PRO A 807 31.41 21.40 -7.87
C PRO A 807 32.01 21.84 -6.53
N PRO A 808 31.24 22.46 -5.62
CA PRO A 808 31.75 22.87 -4.33
C PRO A 808 32.24 21.62 -3.59
N ALA A 809 33.52 21.63 -3.22
CA ALA A 809 34.13 20.59 -2.41
C ALA A 809 33.32 20.37 -1.14
N ASN A 810 33.14 19.10 -0.77
CA ASN A 810 32.69 18.65 0.54
C ASN A 810 33.26 19.58 1.63
N ARG A 811 32.39 20.37 2.28
CA ARG A 811 32.74 21.00 3.56
C ARG A 811 32.94 19.88 4.59
N ARG A 812 34.15 19.35 4.64
CA ARG A 812 34.65 18.56 5.77
C ARG A 812 34.63 19.44 7.02
N ASN A 813 34.06 18.92 8.09
CA ASN A 813 34.28 19.43 9.45
C ASN A 813 35.79 19.47 9.74
N PRO A 814 36.36 20.60 10.20
CA PRO A 814 37.60 20.60 10.93
C PRO A 814 37.26 20.60 12.42
N LEU A 815 37.11 19.42 13.00
CA LEU A 815 37.15 19.26 14.46
C LEU A 815 37.92 17.96 14.71
N THR A 816 39.20 18.12 15.03
CA THR A 816 40.00 17.42 16.04
C THR A 816 41.46 17.60 15.66
N GLU A 817 42.16 18.47 16.37
CA GLU A 817 43.51 18.24 16.93
C GLU A 817 43.96 19.51 17.68
N ASP A 818 44.62 19.26 18.81
CA ASP A 818 45.33 20.20 19.70
C ASP A 818 44.51 21.06 20.68
N GLU A 819 44.34 20.54 21.90
CA GLU A 819 45.08 21.00 23.08
C GLU A 819 44.61 20.24 24.34
N CYS A 820 45.40 19.27 24.80
CA CYS A 820 45.28 18.74 26.14
C CYS A 820 46.66 18.28 26.63
N SER A 821 47.33 19.14 27.40
CA SER A 821 48.47 18.84 28.28
C SER A 821 48.73 20.04 29.20
N PRO A 822 49.28 19.83 30.41
CA PRO A 822 48.48 19.98 31.63
C PRO A 822 48.97 21.10 32.56
N SER A 823 48.06 21.65 33.37
CA SER A 823 48.32 22.37 34.62
C SER A 823 47.06 22.37 35.48
#